data_AF-A0A0Q9TMS9-F1
#
_entry.id   AF-A0A0Q9TMS9-F1
#
_cell.length_a   1.000
_cell.length_b   1.000
_cell.length_c   1.000
_cell.angle_alpha   90.00
_cell.angle_beta   90.00
_cell.angle_gamma   90.00
#
_symmetry.space_group_name_H-M   'P 1'
#
loop_
_entity.id
_entity.type
_entity.pdbx_description
1 polymer ?
#
loop_
_entity_poly.entity_id
_entity_poly.type
_entity_poly.pdbx_seq_one_letter_code
_entity_poly.pdbx_strand_id
1 'polypeptide(L)'
;MKIAPRLSRSSLRRSGRPRVAFLVFNLDGMGGTSRAAITQANALARRGHVDVRLLSVTRSADAPHYAIDPAVAVEHLVDVRGDDPRHREPSRLVPARWDGQFSALTDVGLEAALPDLDVDVLVTVTPALMAAAIMLVRREVAVVHQEHRSSADRVGGMEPLLAFAPRAAAVALLTESTASWLRAELGATAPEIVVMPNPLPITPQPRSPLDSRTIVSAGRIVPEKQFIHLLRAFEQVADDAPGWRLRILGDGPLREELLAHAAKAGLGDRVELPGAVSDMAPEWARASVCAMSSRTEGFPLVAQEAMSAGVPVVTYDCPSGPRELVEDEVSGLLVGAGAKAGLAAALRRVTTDDALLARLGEGAFAASRQYDADAIAARWEAIFARASAPAGVVRDDRTPDAPAEGVPSSRTTPPFSREGMPVDLPMVTPAEARAEVLRLVVAAAEHSGGGWFVIPAHDRPAPTLVVPTAQRRALLEHLRTAPAHLALRDPGDRGWPERRLRVDELVDALRNAAPNRLVLEPWPRAHGRRTHLADDAGVEIEFWDRLPDGTLVAPRPNRWTPQAPAGAATASVEVAGISVPTLPLMVLPTAYDVTFPVDVVYTWVDGNDPEWNASRQARGGDDARPEAGGQARFRSRDELRHSMRSVHLFAPWVRTIHLVTAGQRPDWLLDDALLDGRVRVVDHRDILPADALPTFNSQAIETALHRVPGLAEHFVYLNDDVFLGRATRPELFFSPGGGFAAFVGDGAIGLPGTADKPFLHAAATNRALVEEAFGVAITQVMAHSPHPHRVSVLEEVEARFADAVGRTARSPFRAETDVSMLSSLGQHYGLVTGSAYVASADHAFVDLSNARIERQLRQLRARDRDFFCIGDHHEYAVDADAVDAMLSQFLGEYFPVAAPWER
;
A
#
# COMPACT_ATOMS: atom_id res chain seq x y z
N MET A 1 18.78 38.35 8.47
CA MET A 1 19.79 37.41 9.00
C MET A 1 21.06 37.59 8.18
N LYS A 2 22.14 38.15 8.75
CA LYS A 2 23.41 38.35 8.02
C LYS A 2 24.11 37.01 7.91
N ILE A 3 24.21 36.49 6.69
CA ILE A 3 24.89 35.23 6.36
C ILE A 3 26.41 35.49 6.43
N ALA A 4 27.11 34.68 7.23
CA ALA A 4 28.57 34.73 7.35
C ALA A 4 29.26 34.38 6.00
N PRO A 5 30.47 34.91 5.73
CA PRO A 5 31.09 34.76 4.43
C PRO A 5 31.49 33.31 4.14
N ARG A 6 31.20 32.87 2.90
CA ARG A 6 31.61 31.58 2.33
C ARG A 6 33.14 31.42 2.43
N LEU A 7 33.59 30.44 3.21
CA LEU A 7 34.98 30.01 3.22
C LEU A 7 35.32 29.29 1.91
N SER A 8 36.38 29.76 1.24
CA SER A 8 36.91 29.25 -0.03
C SER A 8 37.50 27.83 0.11
N ARG A 9 37.20 26.98 -0.89
CA ARG A 9 37.36 25.51 -0.93
C ARG A 9 38.78 24.98 -1.21
N SER A 10 39.87 25.71 -0.90
CA SER A 10 41.21 25.33 -1.40
C SER A 10 42.36 25.11 -0.39
N SER A 11 42.12 24.84 0.90
CA SER A 11 43.26 24.67 1.83
C SER A 11 43.18 23.62 2.96
N LEU A 12 42.23 22.67 2.94
CA LEU A 12 42.04 21.73 4.06
C LEU A 12 41.93 20.24 3.68
N ARG A 13 42.81 19.70 2.82
CA ARG A 13 43.22 18.28 2.94
C ARG A 13 44.38 18.21 3.95
N ARG A 14 44.10 18.49 5.23
CA ARG A 14 45.16 18.63 6.26
C ARG A 14 45.34 17.42 7.19
N SER A 15 44.44 16.43 7.17
CA SER A 15 44.64 15.18 7.91
C SER A 15 44.14 14.02 7.06
N GLY A 16 44.93 12.98 6.82
CA GLY A 16 44.50 11.78 6.08
C GLY A 16 43.50 10.90 6.85
N ARG A 17 42.68 11.49 7.73
CA ARG A 17 41.71 10.81 8.59
C ARG A 17 40.31 10.87 7.97
N PRO A 18 39.49 9.81 8.06
CA PRO A 18 38.09 9.85 7.63
C PRO A 18 37.29 10.91 8.40
N ARG A 19 36.46 11.67 7.70
CA ARG A 19 35.55 12.68 8.26
C ARG A 19 34.17 12.06 8.43
N VAL A 20 33.65 12.08 9.65
CA VAL A 20 32.39 11.42 10.02
C VAL A 20 31.46 12.43 10.68
N ALA A 21 30.23 12.52 10.21
CA ALA A 21 29.17 13.26 10.90
C ALA A 21 28.12 12.32 11.47
N PHE A 22 27.65 12.60 12.69
CA PHE A 22 26.44 12.00 13.25
C PHE A 22 25.29 13.00 13.11
N LEU A 23 24.27 12.64 12.34
CA LEU A 23 23.04 13.42 12.19
C LEU A 23 22.00 12.93 13.20
N VAL A 24 21.68 13.79 14.16
CA VAL A 24 20.74 13.56 15.25
C VAL A 24 19.63 14.58 15.19
N PHE A 25 18.39 14.19 15.46
CA PHE A 25 17.26 15.12 15.38
C PHE A 25 17.40 16.28 16.40
N ASN A 26 17.81 15.95 17.62
CA ASN A 26 18.01 16.91 18.70
C ASN A 26 19.08 16.40 19.67
N LEU A 27 20.18 17.14 19.83
CA LEU A 27 21.24 16.83 20.80
C LEU A 27 20.96 17.36 22.20
N ASP A 28 20.01 18.29 22.33
CA ASP A 28 19.86 19.11 23.52
C ASP A 28 19.08 18.40 24.66
N GLY A 29 18.21 17.45 24.31
CA GLY A 29 17.35 16.72 25.25
C GLY A 29 18.02 15.52 25.95
N MET A 30 17.37 15.03 27.01
CA MET A 30 17.80 13.86 27.82
C MET A 30 17.56 12.49 27.13
N GLY A 31 17.49 12.44 25.80
CA GLY A 31 17.15 11.22 25.05
C GLY A 31 18.28 10.19 24.99
N GLY A 32 17.93 8.90 25.01
CA GLY A 32 18.90 7.81 24.90
C GLY A 32 19.65 7.79 23.56
N THR A 33 18.98 8.14 22.46
CA THR A 33 19.60 8.27 21.13
C THR A 33 20.69 9.35 21.11
N SER A 34 20.40 10.53 21.66
CA SER A 34 21.36 11.64 21.75
C SER A 34 22.53 11.26 22.66
N ARG A 35 22.27 10.60 23.79
CA ARG A 35 23.31 10.08 24.69
C ARG A 35 24.24 9.09 23.99
N ALA A 36 23.69 8.13 23.24
CA ALA A 36 24.46 7.13 22.53
C ALA A 36 25.34 7.76 21.44
N ALA A 37 24.78 8.64 20.61
CA ALA A 37 25.52 9.35 19.56
C ALA A 37 26.65 10.23 20.14
N ILE A 38 26.38 10.97 21.22
CA ILE A 38 27.40 11.80 21.89
C ILE A 38 28.51 10.93 22.50
N THR A 39 28.14 9.85 23.20
CA THR A 39 29.11 8.94 23.83
C THR A 39 30.02 8.31 22.77
N GLN A 40 29.44 7.88 21.65
CA GLN A 40 30.18 7.33 20.53
C GLN A 40 31.10 8.37 19.88
N ALA A 41 30.61 9.59 19.64
CA ALA A 41 31.41 10.68 19.09
C ALA A 41 32.58 11.05 20.01
N ASN A 42 32.36 11.12 21.33
CA ASN A 42 33.42 11.37 22.31
C ASN A 42 34.49 10.27 22.30
N ALA A 43 34.09 9.00 22.19
CA ALA A 43 35.05 7.88 22.13
C ALA A 43 35.88 7.91 20.85
N LEU A 44 35.25 8.19 19.71
CA LEU A 44 35.94 8.37 18.42
C LEU A 44 36.92 9.56 18.46
N ALA A 45 36.51 10.68 19.05
CA ALA A 45 37.36 11.86 19.20
C ALA A 45 38.59 11.58 20.07
N ARG A 46 38.40 10.89 21.21
CA ARG A 46 39.49 10.49 22.11
C ARG A 46 40.52 9.58 21.45
N ARG A 47 40.06 8.63 20.62
CA ARG A 47 40.96 7.74 19.84
C ARG A 47 41.71 8.50 18.75
N GLY A 48 41.11 9.56 18.20
CA GLY A 48 41.77 10.48 17.29
C GLY A 48 42.08 9.90 15.90
N HIS A 49 41.47 8.78 15.51
CA HIS A 49 41.65 8.20 14.17
C HIS A 49 40.72 8.80 13.11
N VAL A 50 39.60 9.38 13.54
CA VAL A 50 38.59 10.01 12.67
C VAL A 50 38.37 11.47 13.08
N ASP A 51 38.03 12.32 12.11
CA ASP A 51 37.53 13.68 12.36
C ASP A 51 36.01 13.61 12.52
N VAL A 52 35.52 13.74 13.76
CA VAL A 52 34.12 13.51 14.11
C VAL A 52 33.39 14.81 14.40
N ARG A 53 32.15 14.91 13.90
CA ARG A 53 31.26 16.05 14.11
C ARG A 53 29.84 15.59 14.37
N LEU A 54 29.10 16.39 15.15
CA LEU A 54 27.70 16.17 15.51
C LEU A 54 26.83 17.24 14.84
N LEU A 55 25.86 16.81 14.05
CA LEU A 55 24.86 17.67 13.42
C LEU A 55 23.51 17.46 14.12
N SER A 56 23.03 18.47 14.84
CA SER A 56 21.69 18.49 15.42
C SER A 56 20.74 19.16 14.43
N VAL A 57 19.66 18.47 14.02
CA VAL A 57 18.65 19.11 13.15
C VAL A 57 18.05 20.32 13.86
N THR A 58 17.71 20.20 15.13
CA THR A 58 17.11 21.27 15.93
C THR A 58 18.00 21.70 17.09
N ARG A 59 17.97 22.99 17.41
CA ARG A 59 18.41 23.56 18.70
C ARG A 59 17.19 23.91 19.53
N SER A 60 17.02 23.22 20.66
CA SER A 60 15.92 23.44 21.60
C SER A 60 16.39 23.97 22.96
N ALA A 61 17.70 23.99 23.24
CA ALA A 61 18.27 24.58 24.45
C ALA A 61 19.54 25.41 24.17
N ASP A 62 20.03 26.12 25.19
CA ASP A 62 21.29 26.87 25.08
C ASP A 62 22.51 25.95 24.99
N ALA A 63 22.46 24.80 25.68
CA ALA A 63 23.53 23.81 25.69
C ALA A 63 22.95 22.37 25.72
N PRO A 64 23.68 21.39 25.18
CA PRO A 64 23.32 19.98 25.30
C PRO A 64 23.31 19.48 26.75
N HIS A 65 22.38 18.59 27.07
CA HIS A 65 22.30 17.98 28.39
C HIS A 65 23.52 17.11 28.72
N TYR A 66 24.02 16.35 27.74
CA TYR A 66 25.19 15.49 27.92
C TYR A 66 26.46 16.21 27.46
N ALA A 67 27.56 16.01 28.19
CA ALA A 67 28.84 16.63 27.87
C ALA A 67 29.40 16.09 26.54
N ILE A 68 29.84 17.01 25.67
CA ILE A 68 30.47 16.71 24.39
C ILE A 68 31.95 17.07 24.50
N ASP A 69 32.82 16.17 24.04
CA ASP A 69 34.27 16.40 24.03
C ASP A 69 34.60 17.65 23.20
N PRO A 70 35.45 18.59 23.69
CA PRO A 70 35.78 19.83 22.97
C PRO A 70 36.38 19.61 21.57
N ALA A 71 36.92 18.43 21.28
CA ALA A 71 37.43 18.08 19.95
C ALA A 71 36.31 17.74 18.93
N VAL A 72 35.08 17.48 19.39
CA VAL A 72 33.92 17.19 18.52
C VAL A 72 33.25 18.49 18.12
N ALA A 73 33.22 18.80 16.82
CA ALA A 73 32.50 19.96 16.32
C ALA A 73 30.97 19.72 16.38
N VAL A 74 30.20 20.71 16.86
CA VAL A 74 28.73 20.64 16.96
C VAL A 74 28.10 21.74 16.11
N GLU A 75 27.14 21.37 15.28
CA GLU A 75 26.37 22.31 14.45
C GLU A 75 24.87 22.05 14.61
N HIS A 76 24.08 23.12 14.71
CA HIS A 76 22.62 23.07 14.75
C HIS A 76 22.06 23.61 13.43
N LEU A 77 21.22 22.83 12.74
CA LEU A 77 20.70 23.22 11.42
C LEU A 77 19.60 24.29 11.51
N VAL A 78 18.71 24.17 12.49
CA VAL A 78 17.68 25.18 12.79
C VAL A 78 17.50 25.42 14.29
N ASP A 79 17.14 26.65 14.66
CA ASP A 79 16.82 27.03 16.04
C ASP A 79 15.30 27.04 16.25
N VAL A 80 14.81 26.13 17.10
CA VAL A 80 13.37 25.97 17.38
C VAL A 80 12.93 26.67 18.68
N ARG A 81 13.84 27.40 19.34
CA ARG A 81 13.52 28.23 20.51
C ARG A 81 12.82 29.53 20.13
N GLY A 82 12.94 29.93 18.86
CA GLY A 82 12.21 31.05 18.28
C GLY A 82 10.79 30.69 17.86
N ASP A 83 10.01 31.70 17.46
CA ASP A 83 8.61 31.56 17.06
C ASP A 83 8.42 31.48 15.53
N ASP A 84 9.30 30.76 14.82
CA ASP A 84 9.16 30.61 13.37
C ASP A 84 7.90 29.80 13.04
N PRO A 85 6.93 30.35 12.29
CA PRO A 85 5.65 29.68 12.03
C PRO A 85 5.84 28.33 11.32
N ARG A 86 6.92 28.16 10.54
CA ARG A 86 7.22 26.91 9.82
C ARG A 86 7.50 25.74 10.75
N HIS A 87 7.81 25.99 12.03
CA HIS A 87 7.95 24.93 13.03
C HIS A 87 6.62 24.22 13.33
N ARG A 88 5.49 24.92 13.13
CA ARG A 88 4.13 24.37 13.31
C ARG A 88 3.56 23.77 12.02
N GLU A 89 4.20 24.02 10.88
CA GLU A 89 3.79 23.48 9.58
C GLU A 89 4.38 22.08 9.39
N PRO A 90 3.61 21.14 8.80
CA PRO A 90 4.08 19.77 8.59
C PRO A 90 5.26 19.73 7.62
N SER A 91 6.23 18.86 7.89
CA SER A 91 7.33 18.58 6.97
C SER A 91 6.83 17.95 5.66
N ARG A 92 7.46 18.36 4.56
CA ARG A 92 7.29 17.82 3.21
C ARG A 92 8.33 16.77 2.88
N LEU A 93 9.50 16.84 3.51
CA LEU A 93 10.59 15.86 3.35
C LEU A 93 10.35 14.59 4.17
N VAL A 94 9.82 14.74 5.39
CA VAL A 94 9.53 13.66 6.34
C VAL A 94 8.05 13.74 6.74
N PRO A 95 7.20 12.87 6.15
CA PRO A 95 5.79 12.77 6.50
C PRO A 95 5.56 12.54 8.00
N ALA A 96 4.53 13.17 8.57
CA ALA A 96 4.22 13.05 10.00
C ALA A 96 3.98 11.60 10.48
N ARG A 97 3.54 10.70 9.59
CA ARG A 97 3.37 9.27 9.88
C ARG A 97 4.71 8.52 10.04
N TRP A 98 5.79 9.01 9.44
CA TRP A 98 7.14 8.49 9.66
C TRP A 98 7.69 8.99 10.99
N ASP A 99 7.71 10.33 11.14
CA ASP A 99 8.16 11.00 12.34
C ASP A 99 7.54 12.40 12.45
N GLY A 100 6.54 12.53 13.32
CA GLY A 100 5.80 13.78 13.53
C GLY A 100 6.60 14.90 14.19
N GLN A 101 7.87 14.68 14.53
CA GLN A 101 8.76 15.73 15.04
C GLN A 101 9.26 16.67 13.92
N PHE A 102 9.25 16.23 12.67
CA PHE A 102 9.71 17.04 11.55
C PHE A 102 8.67 18.08 11.15
N SER A 103 9.15 19.26 10.78
CA SER A 103 8.36 20.42 10.36
C SER A 103 8.92 21.03 9.08
N ALA A 104 8.17 21.93 8.45
CA ALA A 104 8.68 22.69 7.31
C ALA A 104 9.97 23.47 7.66
N LEU A 105 10.16 23.84 8.94
CA LEU A 105 11.41 24.46 9.40
C LEU A 105 12.58 23.48 9.35
N THR A 106 12.41 22.23 9.79
CA THR A 106 13.49 21.23 9.75
C THR A 106 13.88 20.88 8.32
N ASP A 107 12.94 20.90 7.38
CA ASP A 107 13.21 20.66 5.95
C ASP A 107 14.18 21.72 5.41
N VAL A 108 13.93 22.99 5.73
CA VAL A 108 14.82 24.11 5.33
C VAL A 108 16.24 23.90 5.84
N GLY A 109 16.40 23.44 7.09
CA GLY A 109 17.72 23.15 7.66
C GLY A 109 18.44 22.00 6.93
N LEU A 110 17.72 20.90 6.70
CA LEU A 110 18.25 19.71 6.04
C LEU A 110 18.62 19.98 4.58
N GLU A 111 17.74 20.62 3.82
CA GLU A 111 17.95 20.97 2.41
C GLU A 111 19.08 21.99 2.23
N ALA A 112 19.31 22.87 3.21
CA ALA A 112 20.42 23.82 3.16
C ALA A 112 21.76 23.18 3.51
N ALA A 113 21.81 22.24 4.47
CA ALA A 113 23.06 21.73 5.01
C ALA A 113 23.57 20.45 4.33
N LEU A 114 22.68 19.50 4.03
CA LEU A 114 23.08 18.16 3.58
C LEU A 114 23.71 18.11 2.17
N PRO A 115 23.24 18.89 1.16
CA PRO A 115 23.82 18.85 -0.18
C PRO A 115 25.28 19.30 -0.26
N ASP A 116 25.70 20.20 0.62
CA ASP A 116 27.07 20.74 0.66
C ASP A 116 27.92 20.14 1.79
N LEU A 117 27.39 19.13 2.50
CA LEU A 117 28.08 18.52 3.64
C LEU A 117 29.41 17.88 3.21
N ASP A 118 30.49 18.28 3.89
CA ASP A 118 31.85 17.86 3.59
C ASP A 118 32.34 16.79 4.58
N VAL A 119 31.82 15.58 4.41
CA VAL A 119 32.18 14.38 5.19
C VAL A 119 32.31 13.17 4.27
N ASP A 120 33.01 12.14 4.73
CA ASP A 120 33.15 10.87 4.00
C ASP A 120 32.04 9.89 4.41
N VAL A 121 31.62 9.93 5.68
CA VAL A 121 30.52 9.11 6.22
C VAL A 121 29.52 9.98 6.98
N LEU A 122 28.22 9.79 6.71
CA LEU A 122 27.12 10.35 7.48
C LEU A 122 26.38 9.24 8.23
N VAL A 123 26.47 9.25 9.55
CA VAL A 123 25.73 8.35 10.44
C VAL A 123 24.39 8.96 10.79
N THR A 124 23.29 8.25 10.53
CA THR A 124 21.93 8.69 10.84
C THR A 124 21.31 7.83 11.93
N VAL A 125 20.58 8.43 12.87
CA VAL A 125 20.11 7.73 14.09
C VAL A 125 18.61 7.42 14.13
N THR A 126 17.87 7.81 13.09
CA THR A 126 16.46 7.43 12.90
C THR A 126 16.19 7.11 11.43
N PRO A 127 15.21 6.22 11.12
CA PRO A 127 14.84 5.92 9.75
C PRO A 127 14.45 7.15 8.91
N ALA A 128 13.77 8.13 9.51
CA ALA A 128 13.42 9.38 8.85
C ALA A 128 14.65 10.21 8.47
N LEU A 129 15.67 10.29 9.34
CA LEU A 129 16.94 10.95 9.03
C LEU A 129 17.73 10.19 7.97
N MET A 130 17.70 8.86 7.98
CA MET A 130 18.30 8.03 6.93
C MET A 130 17.67 8.34 5.56
N ALA A 131 16.33 8.37 5.49
CA ALA A 131 15.62 8.70 4.26
C ALA A 131 15.99 10.10 3.76
N ALA A 132 15.94 11.12 4.63
CA ALA A 132 16.33 12.49 4.30
C ALA A 132 17.80 12.58 3.84
N ALA A 133 18.71 11.90 4.54
CA ALA A 133 20.13 11.86 4.18
C ALA A 133 20.34 11.26 2.78
N ILE A 134 19.79 10.07 2.52
CA ILE A 134 19.92 9.37 1.23
C ILE A 134 19.37 10.18 0.06
N MET A 135 18.40 11.08 0.32
CA MET A 135 17.84 11.97 -0.69
C MET A 135 18.67 13.22 -0.94
N LEU A 136 19.30 13.78 0.10
CA LEU A 136 19.88 15.13 0.04
C LEU A 136 21.41 15.16 -0.02
N VAL A 137 22.11 14.17 0.53
CA VAL A 137 23.58 14.16 0.50
C VAL A 137 24.13 13.84 -0.88
N ARG A 138 25.36 14.27 -1.12
CA ARG A 138 26.10 13.94 -2.35
C ARG A 138 26.37 12.45 -2.43
N ARG A 139 26.51 11.93 -3.65
CA ARG A 139 26.63 10.48 -3.91
C ARG A 139 27.88 9.86 -3.28
N GLU A 140 28.92 10.65 -3.06
CA GLU A 140 30.19 10.21 -2.48
C GLU A 140 30.14 10.05 -0.96
N VAL A 141 29.10 10.58 -0.30
CA VAL A 141 28.93 10.44 1.15
C VAL A 141 28.30 9.09 1.44
N ALA A 142 29.04 8.22 2.14
CA ALA A 142 28.50 6.96 2.59
C ALA A 142 27.49 7.20 3.73
N VAL A 143 26.25 6.78 3.53
CA VAL A 143 25.23 6.85 4.60
C VAL A 143 25.25 5.56 5.39
N VAL A 144 25.52 5.64 6.68
CA VAL A 144 25.40 4.53 7.62
C VAL A 144 24.23 4.82 8.55
N HIS A 145 23.29 3.89 8.68
CA HIS A 145 22.15 4.10 9.57
C HIS A 145 22.32 3.28 10.84
N GLN A 146 22.21 3.92 12.00
CA GLN A 146 22.14 3.27 13.30
C GLN A 146 20.70 3.34 13.82
N GLU A 147 20.04 2.19 13.89
CA GLU A 147 18.69 2.10 14.43
C GLU A 147 18.76 1.97 15.96
N HIS A 148 18.10 2.89 16.67
CA HIS A 148 18.12 2.90 18.15
C HIS A 148 16.84 2.35 18.79
N ARG A 149 15.79 2.11 18.01
CA ARG A 149 14.47 1.67 18.50
C ARG A 149 14.22 0.20 18.16
N SER A 150 13.32 -0.47 18.90
CA SER A 150 12.81 -1.80 18.51
C SER A 150 11.86 -1.63 17.32
N SER A 151 12.42 -1.55 16.11
CA SER A 151 11.64 -1.34 14.89
C SER A 151 10.79 -2.57 14.52
N ALA A 152 11.16 -3.78 14.96
CA ALA A 152 10.38 -5.00 14.70
C ALA A 152 9.04 -5.06 15.45
N ASP A 153 8.90 -4.35 16.58
CA ASP A 153 7.69 -4.36 17.41
C ASP A 153 6.75 -3.17 17.13
N ARG A 154 7.00 -2.39 16.07
CA ARG A 154 6.23 -1.17 15.75
C ARG A 154 5.11 -1.46 14.76
N VAL A 155 3.95 -0.83 15.02
CA VAL A 155 2.79 -0.85 14.12
C VAL A 155 2.86 0.26 13.04
N GLY A 156 3.89 1.13 13.06
CA GLY A 156 4.06 2.23 12.10
C GLY A 156 5.37 3.02 12.25
N GLY A 157 5.79 3.72 11.18
CA GLY A 157 7.03 4.49 11.09
C GLY A 157 8.26 3.68 10.68
N MET A 158 8.06 2.46 10.15
CA MET A 158 9.10 1.56 9.63
C MET A 158 9.27 1.65 8.12
N GLU A 159 8.28 2.24 7.44
CA GLU A 159 8.29 2.45 6.00
C GLU A 159 9.60 3.09 5.51
N PRO A 160 10.15 4.14 6.15
CA PRO A 160 11.44 4.67 5.72
C PRO A 160 12.61 3.70 5.95
N LEU A 161 12.56 2.84 6.97
CA LEU A 161 13.60 1.84 7.21
C LEU A 161 13.63 0.83 6.05
N LEU A 162 12.50 0.19 5.76
CA LEU A 162 12.40 -0.81 4.70
C LEU A 162 12.62 -0.21 3.31
N ALA A 163 12.20 1.05 3.10
CA ALA A 163 12.31 1.72 1.82
C ALA A 163 13.73 2.16 1.46
N PHE A 164 14.51 2.59 2.47
CA PHE A 164 15.79 3.27 2.24
C PHE A 164 17.00 2.51 2.77
N ALA A 165 16.83 1.52 3.67
CA ALA A 165 17.93 0.67 4.12
C ALA A 165 18.74 0.05 2.98
N PRO A 166 18.13 -0.49 1.89
CA PRO A 166 18.89 -1.02 0.74
C PRO A 166 19.87 -0.03 0.08
N ARG A 167 19.73 1.27 0.35
CA ARG A 167 20.56 2.36 -0.19
C ARG A 167 21.58 2.89 0.82
N ALA A 168 21.59 2.39 2.05
CA ALA A 168 22.62 2.70 3.03
C ALA A 168 23.87 1.83 2.75
N ALA A 169 25.06 2.36 3.04
CA ALA A 169 26.29 1.58 2.96
C ALA A 169 26.31 0.46 4.01
N ALA A 170 25.79 0.76 5.20
CA ALA A 170 25.55 -0.22 6.24
C ALA A 170 24.37 0.20 7.12
N VAL A 171 23.71 -0.78 7.73
CA VAL A 171 22.69 -0.56 8.76
C VAL A 171 23.12 -1.29 10.03
N ALA A 172 23.35 -0.51 11.08
CA ALA A 172 23.73 -0.96 12.40
C ALA A 172 22.50 -1.12 13.29
N LEU A 173 22.25 -2.34 13.74
CA LEU A 173 21.15 -2.74 14.60
C LEU A 173 21.72 -3.08 15.98
N LEU A 174 20.99 -2.80 17.06
CA LEU A 174 21.54 -2.98 18.41
C LEU A 174 21.69 -4.45 18.83
N THR A 175 20.96 -5.34 18.17
CA THR A 175 20.71 -6.72 18.61
C THR A 175 20.65 -7.68 17.42
N GLU A 176 21.04 -8.94 17.58
CA GLU A 176 21.03 -9.94 16.52
C GLU A 176 19.60 -10.31 16.10
N SER A 177 18.63 -10.29 17.02
CA SER A 177 17.23 -10.58 16.70
C SER A 177 16.66 -9.57 15.69
N THR A 178 16.94 -8.28 15.87
CA THR A 178 16.48 -7.24 14.95
C THR A 178 17.29 -7.22 13.65
N ALA A 179 18.58 -7.55 13.68
CA ALA A 179 19.39 -7.74 12.48
C ALA A 179 18.88 -8.89 11.61
N SER A 180 18.57 -10.04 12.22
CA SER A 180 18.01 -11.21 11.54
C SER A 180 16.64 -10.91 10.94
N TRP A 181 15.77 -10.21 11.68
CA TRP A 181 14.49 -9.74 11.17
C TRP A 181 14.66 -8.84 9.93
N LEU A 182 15.53 -7.82 9.99
CA LEU A 182 15.71 -6.90 8.86
C LEU A 182 16.31 -7.61 7.63
N ARG A 183 17.20 -8.59 7.83
CA ARG A 183 17.71 -9.43 6.73
C ARG A 183 16.58 -10.23 6.07
N ALA A 184 15.65 -10.77 6.84
CA ALA A 184 14.51 -11.51 6.30
C ALA A 184 13.56 -10.61 5.49
N GLU A 185 13.26 -9.40 5.99
CA GLU A 185 12.39 -8.44 5.29
C GLU A 185 12.99 -7.92 3.98
N LEU A 186 14.30 -7.63 3.97
CA LEU A 186 14.96 -7.05 2.79
C LEU A 186 15.46 -8.12 1.81
N GLY A 187 15.66 -9.36 2.26
CA GLY A 187 16.17 -10.46 1.45
C GLY A 187 17.45 -10.09 0.70
N ALA A 188 17.47 -10.32 -0.62
CA ALA A 188 18.62 -10.01 -1.47
C ALA A 188 18.95 -8.51 -1.61
N THR A 189 18.07 -7.62 -1.14
CA THR A 189 18.29 -6.16 -1.15
C THR A 189 18.87 -5.64 0.16
N ALA A 190 19.14 -6.53 1.13
CA ALA A 190 19.71 -6.14 2.40
C ALA A 190 21.12 -5.52 2.19
N PRO A 191 21.40 -4.34 2.79
CA PRO A 191 22.73 -3.76 2.81
C PRO A 191 23.65 -4.56 3.78
N GLU A 192 24.88 -4.10 4.01
CA GLU A 192 25.69 -4.62 5.13
C GLU A 192 24.92 -4.38 6.45
N ILE A 193 24.38 -5.45 7.04
CA ILE A 193 23.69 -5.40 8.34
C ILE A 193 24.65 -5.88 9.43
N VAL A 194 24.96 -4.97 10.36
CA VAL A 194 25.88 -5.22 11.48
C VAL A 194 25.15 -5.10 12.81
N VAL A 195 25.54 -5.92 13.79
CA VAL A 195 25.10 -5.76 15.17
C VAL A 195 26.08 -4.84 15.89
N MET A 196 25.57 -3.73 16.43
CA MET A 196 26.35 -2.71 17.10
C MET A 196 25.62 -2.19 18.35
N PRO A 197 25.96 -2.69 19.55
CA PRO A 197 25.33 -2.20 20.78
C PRO A 197 25.74 -0.75 21.05
N ASN A 198 24.95 -0.07 21.89
CA ASN A 198 25.30 1.27 22.34
C ASN A 198 26.57 1.22 23.23
N PRO A 199 27.46 2.22 23.17
CA PRO A 199 28.60 2.30 24.07
C PRO A 199 28.20 2.81 25.46
N LEU A 200 28.88 2.32 26.50
CA LEU A 200 28.81 2.88 27.86
C LEU A 200 29.46 4.26 27.92
N PRO A 201 28.99 5.17 28.80
CA PRO A 201 29.67 6.44 29.06
C PRO A 201 31.13 6.24 29.44
N ILE A 202 32.00 7.12 28.95
CA ILE A 202 33.46 7.06 29.16
C ILE A 202 33.84 7.43 30.61
N THR A 203 32.96 8.15 31.31
CA THR A 203 33.18 8.58 32.68
C THR A 203 33.27 7.36 33.61
N PRO A 204 34.33 7.25 34.46
CA PRO A 204 34.44 6.18 35.42
C PRO A 204 33.22 6.12 36.33
N GLN A 205 32.60 4.95 36.42
CA GLN A 205 31.44 4.71 37.28
C GLN A 205 31.89 3.98 38.55
N PRO A 206 31.50 4.45 39.75
CA PRO A 206 31.80 3.75 40.99
C PRO A 206 31.07 2.40 41.05
N ARG A 207 31.74 1.38 41.60
CA ARG A 207 31.14 0.06 41.83
C ARG A 207 30.19 0.11 43.02
N SER A 208 29.03 -0.54 42.89
CA SER A 208 28.12 -0.74 44.01
C SER A 208 28.61 -1.88 44.91
N PRO A 209 28.60 -1.70 46.25
CA PRO A 209 28.81 -2.79 47.20
C PRO A 209 27.58 -3.71 47.34
N LEU A 210 26.44 -3.35 46.72
CA LEU A 210 25.16 -4.07 46.77
C LEU A 210 24.50 -4.18 48.17
N ASP A 211 25.01 -3.47 49.18
CA ASP A 211 24.55 -3.54 50.58
C ASP A 211 23.42 -2.56 50.95
N SER A 212 23.04 -1.66 50.03
CA SER A 212 22.07 -0.58 50.27
C SER A 212 20.62 -1.04 50.35
N ARG A 213 20.33 -2.29 49.93
CA ARG A 213 18.99 -2.87 49.83
C ARG A 213 18.02 -2.01 49.03
N THR A 214 18.51 -1.43 47.94
CA THR A 214 17.72 -0.52 47.11
C THR A 214 17.53 -1.10 45.71
N ILE A 215 16.27 -1.27 45.31
CA ILE A 215 15.89 -1.56 43.93
C ILE A 215 15.74 -0.22 43.21
N VAL A 216 16.49 -0.01 42.14
CA VAL A 216 16.44 1.20 41.32
C VAL A 216 15.88 0.88 39.94
N SER A 217 14.98 1.73 39.46
CA SER A 217 14.49 1.71 38.09
C SER A 217 14.56 3.12 37.51
N ALA A 218 14.87 3.26 36.22
CA ALA A 218 15.05 4.56 35.59
C ALA A 218 14.40 4.64 34.20
N GLY A 219 13.68 5.72 33.92
CA GLY A 219 13.12 5.97 32.60
C GLY A 219 11.88 6.88 32.59
N ARG A 220 11.36 7.17 31.40
CA ARG A 220 10.12 7.96 31.23
C ARG A 220 8.93 7.22 31.85
N ILE A 221 8.14 7.90 32.68
CA ILE A 221 6.96 7.33 33.36
C ILE A 221 5.76 7.33 32.41
N VAL A 222 5.81 6.43 31.43
CA VAL A 222 4.81 6.26 30.36
C VAL A 222 4.30 4.82 30.28
N PRO A 223 3.15 4.54 29.64
CA PRO A 223 2.55 3.21 29.63
C PRO A 223 3.48 2.08 29.16
N GLU A 224 4.38 2.37 28.20
CA GLU A 224 5.33 1.40 27.66
C GLU A 224 6.31 0.83 28.71
N LYS A 225 6.71 1.62 29.71
CA LYS A 225 7.66 1.20 30.77
C LYS A 225 7.01 0.37 31.88
N GLN A 226 5.67 0.38 31.95
CA GLN A 226 4.84 -0.38 32.87
C GLN A 226 5.31 -0.36 34.34
N PHE A 227 5.80 0.77 34.86
CA PHE A 227 6.29 0.87 36.25
C PHE A 227 5.27 0.40 37.31
N ILE A 228 3.98 0.42 37.00
CA ILE A 228 2.92 -0.16 37.85
C ILE A 228 3.08 -1.68 38.05
N HIS A 229 3.64 -2.41 37.07
CA HIS A 229 3.97 -3.83 37.23
C HIS A 229 5.10 -4.01 38.26
N LEU A 230 6.16 -3.19 38.17
CA LEU A 230 7.26 -3.21 39.12
C LEU A 230 6.79 -2.87 40.54
N LEU A 231 5.97 -1.82 40.69
CA LEU A 231 5.42 -1.42 41.98
C LEU A 231 4.56 -2.53 42.61
N ARG A 232 3.69 -3.19 41.83
CA ARG A 232 2.87 -4.32 42.31
C ARG A 232 3.68 -5.58 42.60
N ALA A 233 4.80 -5.78 41.89
CA ALA A 233 5.72 -6.88 42.18
C ALA A 233 6.45 -6.62 43.51
N PHE A 234 6.88 -5.38 43.74
CA PHE A 234 7.47 -4.96 45.00
C PHE A 234 6.48 -5.07 46.18
N GLU A 235 5.23 -4.66 45.98
CA GLU A 235 4.14 -4.81 46.96
C GLU A 235 3.99 -6.25 47.46
N GLN A 236 4.07 -7.24 46.56
CA GLN A 236 3.94 -8.65 46.91
C GLN A 236 5.12 -9.22 47.71
N VAL A 237 6.28 -8.57 47.68
CA VAL A 237 7.50 -9.06 48.33
C VAL A 237 7.97 -8.16 49.46
N ALA A 238 7.31 -7.03 49.69
CA ALA A 238 7.71 -6.03 50.66
C ALA A 238 7.86 -6.63 52.07
N ASP A 239 6.91 -7.47 52.49
CA ASP A 239 6.91 -8.11 53.80
C ASP A 239 8.05 -9.14 53.97
N ASP A 240 8.39 -9.86 52.89
CA ASP A 240 9.49 -10.83 52.86
C ASP A 240 10.88 -10.17 52.75
N ALA A 241 10.93 -8.88 52.40
CA ALA A 241 12.16 -8.13 52.13
C ALA A 241 12.30 -6.93 53.08
N PRO A 242 12.44 -7.12 54.40
CA PRO A 242 12.49 -6.02 55.37
C PRO A 242 13.70 -5.11 55.11
N GLY A 243 13.46 -3.80 55.12
CA GLY A 243 14.47 -2.76 54.89
C GLY A 243 14.76 -2.47 53.41
N TRP A 244 14.20 -3.25 52.46
CA TRP A 244 14.34 -2.95 51.04
C TRP A 244 13.46 -1.78 50.61
N ARG A 245 13.97 -0.94 49.70
CA ARG A 245 13.26 0.21 49.11
C ARG A 245 13.24 0.13 47.58
N LEU A 246 12.20 0.70 46.97
CA LEU A 246 12.07 0.87 45.53
C LEU A 246 12.19 2.35 45.17
N ARG A 247 13.17 2.71 44.33
CA ARG A 247 13.36 4.06 43.79
C ARG A 247 13.08 4.03 42.28
N ILE A 248 12.13 4.84 41.82
CA ILE A 248 11.82 5.00 40.39
C ILE A 248 12.22 6.40 39.95
N LEU A 249 13.29 6.49 39.17
CA LEU A 249 13.92 7.71 38.70
C LEU A 249 13.38 8.07 37.31
N GLY A 250 12.97 9.32 37.14
CA GLY A 250 12.37 9.83 35.92
C GLY A 250 11.05 10.54 36.16
N ASP A 251 10.44 11.00 35.07
CA ASP A 251 9.21 11.76 35.10
C ASP A 251 8.28 11.35 33.94
N GLY A 252 7.00 11.70 34.05
CA GLY A 252 6.00 11.40 33.03
C GLY A 252 4.56 11.40 33.55
N PRO A 253 3.59 11.28 32.63
CA PRO A 253 2.18 11.47 32.93
C PRO A 253 1.61 10.48 33.96
N LEU A 254 2.23 9.30 34.15
CA LEU A 254 1.75 8.30 35.11
C LEU A 254 2.34 8.45 36.52
N ARG A 255 3.13 9.50 36.79
CA ARG A 255 3.82 9.66 38.08
C ARG A 255 2.87 9.73 39.26
N GLU A 256 1.81 10.53 39.16
CA GLU A 256 0.81 10.70 40.23
C GLU A 256 0.04 9.40 40.50
N GLU A 257 -0.22 8.60 39.46
CA GLU A 257 -0.87 7.29 39.60
C GLU A 257 0.00 6.32 40.43
N LEU A 258 1.31 6.30 40.19
CA LEU A 258 2.25 5.45 40.93
C LEU A 258 2.35 5.86 42.41
N LEU A 259 2.39 7.16 42.68
CA LEU A 259 2.39 7.69 44.06
C LEU A 259 1.10 7.33 44.80
N ALA A 260 -0.06 7.48 44.14
CA ALA A 260 -1.35 7.12 44.71
C ALA A 260 -1.45 5.60 45.00
N HIS A 261 -0.93 4.75 44.10
CA HIS A 261 -0.88 3.30 44.33
C HIS A 261 0.03 2.95 45.50
N ALA A 262 1.24 3.53 45.57
CA ALA A 262 2.17 3.29 46.67
C ALA A 262 1.57 3.68 48.03
N ALA A 263 0.89 4.83 48.11
CA ALA A 263 0.19 5.26 49.31
C ALA A 263 -0.96 4.31 49.69
N LYS A 264 -1.77 3.89 48.72
CA LYS A 264 -2.88 2.95 48.93
C LYS A 264 -2.40 1.57 49.40
N ALA A 265 -1.26 1.11 48.89
CA ALA A 265 -0.63 -0.15 49.27
C ALA A 265 0.11 -0.08 50.62
N GLY A 266 0.15 1.09 51.28
CA GLY A 266 0.88 1.25 52.55
C GLY A 266 2.41 1.25 52.39
N LEU A 267 2.92 1.56 51.20
CA LEU A 267 4.36 1.51 50.86
C LEU A 267 5.00 2.91 50.75
N GLY A 268 4.33 3.95 51.25
CA GLY A 268 4.77 5.34 51.09
C GLY A 268 6.14 5.67 51.69
N ASP A 269 6.59 4.89 52.68
CA ASP A 269 7.91 4.98 53.32
C ASP A 269 8.98 4.11 52.64
N ARG A 270 8.59 3.30 51.65
CA ARG A 270 9.45 2.32 50.96
C ARG A 270 9.55 2.53 49.45
N VAL A 271 8.68 3.35 48.86
CA VAL A 271 8.66 3.66 47.43
C VAL A 271 8.93 5.14 47.22
N GLU A 272 9.97 5.47 46.45
CA GLU A 272 10.40 6.84 46.19
C GLU A 272 10.37 7.17 44.70
N LEU A 273 9.77 8.31 44.35
CA LEU A 273 9.73 8.86 42.98
C LEU A 273 10.33 10.27 42.98
N PRO A 274 11.67 10.40 43.08
CA PRO A 274 12.34 11.70 43.24
C PRO A 274 12.29 12.59 41.99
N GLY A 275 11.75 12.08 40.88
CA GLY A 275 11.71 12.78 39.59
C GLY A 275 12.92 12.45 38.72
N ALA A 276 13.14 13.26 37.69
CA ALA A 276 14.29 13.10 36.80
C ALA A 276 15.60 13.49 37.50
N VAL A 277 16.63 12.66 37.32
CA VAL A 277 17.99 12.90 37.81
C VAL A 277 18.94 13.13 36.63
N SER A 278 19.90 14.04 36.78
CA SER A 278 20.87 14.39 35.73
C SER A 278 22.12 13.52 35.72
N ASP A 279 22.45 12.90 36.86
CA ASP A 279 23.59 12.00 36.99
C ASP A 279 23.16 10.67 37.63
N MET A 280 23.21 9.61 36.83
CA MET A 280 22.82 8.26 37.23
C MET A 280 23.96 7.50 37.93
N ALA A 281 25.22 7.93 37.77
CA ALA A 281 26.35 7.17 38.31
C ALA A 281 26.28 7.00 39.84
N PRO A 282 25.95 8.04 40.63
CA PRO A 282 25.77 7.90 42.08
C PRO A 282 24.56 7.02 42.46
N GLU A 283 23.49 7.05 41.66
CA GLU A 283 22.29 6.25 41.90
C GLU A 283 22.59 4.76 41.72
N TRP A 284 23.32 4.39 40.66
CA TRP A 284 23.77 3.01 40.43
C TRP A 284 24.79 2.56 41.46
N ALA A 285 25.72 3.42 41.87
CA ALA A 285 26.69 3.11 42.93
C ALA A 285 26.03 2.80 44.28
N ARG A 286 24.78 3.25 44.48
CA ARG A 286 23.96 3.00 45.67
C ARG A 286 22.85 1.99 45.42
N ALA A 287 22.76 1.37 44.26
CA ALA A 287 21.71 0.38 43.96
C ALA A 287 22.18 -1.04 44.29
N SER A 288 21.29 -1.88 44.80
CA SER A 288 21.53 -3.33 44.94
C SER A 288 20.98 -4.08 43.73
N VAL A 289 19.88 -3.62 43.14
CA VAL A 289 19.23 -4.26 41.99
C VAL A 289 18.73 -3.20 41.03
N CYS A 290 18.93 -3.42 39.72
CA CYS A 290 18.23 -2.68 38.68
C CYS A 290 17.00 -3.47 38.27
N ALA A 291 15.80 -2.89 38.35
CA ALA A 291 14.59 -3.58 37.95
C ALA A 291 13.89 -2.87 36.79
N MET A 292 13.47 -3.65 35.79
CA MET A 292 12.78 -3.14 34.60
C MET A 292 11.51 -3.94 34.33
N SER A 293 10.46 -3.23 33.93
CA SER A 293 9.15 -3.83 33.64
C SER A 293 8.61 -3.41 32.28
N SER A 294 9.47 -2.94 31.38
CA SER A 294 9.07 -2.44 30.07
C SER A 294 8.40 -3.52 29.23
N ARG A 295 7.40 -3.13 28.45
CA ARG A 295 6.75 -4.02 27.47
C ARG A 295 7.68 -4.33 26.29
N THR A 296 8.41 -3.31 25.85
CA THR A 296 9.30 -3.33 24.68
C THR A 296 10.53 -2.46 24.99
N GLU A 297 11.69 -2.86 24.49
CA GLU A 297 12.95 -2.12 24.59
C GLU A 297 13.77 -2.33 23.32
N GLY A 298 14.48 -1.29 22.87
CA GLY A 298 15.49 -1.44 21.82
C GLY A 298 16.76 -2.06 22.39
N PHE A 299 17.47 -1.27 23.20
CA PHE A 299 18.64 -1.72 23.96
C PHE A 299 18.81 -0.79 25.18
N PRO A 300 18.37 -1.21 26.38
CA PRO A 300 18.18 -0.29 27.51
C PRO A 300 19.52 0.18 28.09
N LEU A 301 19.87 1.45 27.84
CA LEU A 301 21.09 2.07 28.37
C LEU A 301 21.16 2.02 29.91
N VAL A 302 20.02 2.19 30.58
CA VAL A 302 19.92 2.15 32.05
C VAL A 302 20.36 0.80 32.64
N ALA A 303 20.08 -0.31 31.94
CA ALA A 303 20.51 -1.62 32.39
C ALA A 303 22.02 -1.82 32.15
N GLN A 304 22.56 -1.35 31.02
CA GLN A 304 24.01 -1.36 30.79
C GLN A 304 24.75 -0.56 31.87
N GLU A 305 24.26 0.64 32.20
CA GLU A 305 24.84 1.49 33.24
C GLU A 305 24.76 0.85 34.63
N ALA A 306 23.67 0.16 34.94
CA ALA A 306 23.57 -0.61 36.18
C ALA A 306 24.61 -1.74 36.21
N MET A 307 24.70 -2.51 35.12
CA MET A 307 25.66 -3.61 34.99
C MET A 307 27.11 -3.13 35.13
N SER A 308 27.47 -1.96 34.59
CA SER A 308 28.82 -1.39 34.75
C SER A 308 29.15 -0.91 36.17
N ALA A 309 28.15 -0.66 37.01
CA ALA A 309 28.35 -0.50 38.45
C ALA A 309 28.41 -1.84 39.21
N GLY A 310 28.25 -2.98 38.53
CA GLY A 310 28.12 -4.30 39.13
C GLY A 310 26.75 -4.57 39.74
N VAL A 311 25.72 -3.85 39.31
CA VAL A 311 24.34 -4.02 39.77
C VAL A 311 23.62 -5.00 38.84
N PRO A 312 23.11 -6.13 39.36
CA PRO A 312 22.37 -7.09 38.54
C PRO A 312 21.02 -6.57 38.11
N VAL A 313 20.55 -7.05 36.95
CA VAL A 313 19.30 -6.59 36.32
C VAL A 313 18.20 -7.66 36.46
N VAL A 314 17.04 -7.27 36.97
CA VAL A 314 15.82 -8.08 36.96
C VAL A 314 14.84 -7.47 35.96
N THR A 315 14.51 -8.18 34.89
CA THR A 315 13.74 -7.60 33.78
C THR A 315 12.82 -8.62 33.11
N TYR A 316 11.78 -8.13 32.44
CA TYR A 316 11.08 -8.95 31.47
C TYR A 316 11.99 -9.35 30.29
N ASP A 317 11.76 -10.57 29.80
CA ASP A 317 12.33 -11.16 28.60
C ASP A 317 11.60 -10.63 27.37
N CYS A 318 11.93 -9.40 26.99
CA CYS A 318 11.39 -8.77 25.79
C CYS A 318 12.05 -9.35 24.52
N PRO A 319 11.33 -9.44 23.38
CA PRO A 319 11.86 -9.99 22.12
C PRO A 319 13.16 -9.36 21.64
N SER A 320 13.40 -8.08 21.93
CA SER A 320 14.65 -7.36 21.67
C SER A 320 15.13 -6.62 22.91
N GLY A 321 16.45 -6.44 23.07
CA GLY A 321 17.06 -5.62 24.11
C GLY A 321 17.44 -6.42 25.37
N PRO A 322 16.58 -6.49 26.41
CA PRO A 322 16.85 -7.22 27.64
C PRO A 322 17.34 -8.66 27.47
N ARG A 323 16.72 -9.43 26.57
CA ARG A 323 17.11 -10.83 26.27
C ARG A 323 18.58 -10.97 25.84
N GLU A 324 19.08 -9.99 25.10
CA GLU A 324 20.43 -10.02 24.57
C GLU A 324 21.43 -9.30 25.48
N LEU A 325 20.93 -8.52 26.44
CA LEU A 325 21.74 -7.79 27.41
C LEU A 325 21.98 -8.60 28.70
N VAL A 326 20.97 -9.33 29.17
CA VAL A 326 20.98 -10.06 30.43
C VAL A 326 21.04 -11.56 30.15
N GLU A 327 22.04 -12.21 30.74
CA GLU A 327 22.15 -13.67 30.74
C GLU A 327 21.52 -14.18 32.04
N ASP A 328 20.44 -14.94 31.91
CA ASP A 328 19.65 -15.43 33.04
C ASP A 328 20.50 -16.26 34.00
N GLU A 329 20.33 -16.03 35.30
CA GLU A 329 21.10 -16.60 36.40
C GLU A 329 22.62 -16.29 36.42
N VAL A 330 23.12 -15.50 35.46
CA VAL A 330 24.53 -15.12 35.36
C VAL A 330 24.73 -13.64 35.67
N SER A 331 24.10 -12.75 34.89
CA SER A 331 24.23 -11.29 35.04
C SER A 331 22.95 -10.61 35.53
N GLY A 332 21.88 -11.38 35.66
CA GLY A 332 20.58 -10.92 36.12
C GLY A 332 19.54 -12.04 36.11
N LEU A 333 18.27 -11.67 36.23
CA LEU A 333 17.14 -12.59 36.11
C LEU A 333 16.19 -12.12 35.01
N LEU A 334 15.90 -13.02 34.07
CA LEU A 334 14.91 -12.83 33.02
C LEU A 334 13.57 -13.44 33.43
N VAL A 335 12.51 -12.68 33.19
CA VAL A 335 11.13 -13.06 33.54
C VAL A 335 10.28 -13.05 32.29
N GLY A 336 9.44 -14.06 32.05
CA GLY A 336 8.53 -14.07 30.91
C GLY A 336 7.77 -12.75 30.74
N ALA A 337 7.65 -12.25 29.51
CA ALA A 337 7.09 -10.93 29.23
C ALA A 337 5.71 -10.72 29.88
N GLY A 338 5.58 -9.64 30.67
CA GLY A 338 4.34 -9.30 31.37
C GLY A 338 3.96 -10.22 32.54
N ALA A 339 4.78 -11.22 32.90
CA ALA A 339 4.51 -12.15 33.99
C ALA A 339 4.76 -11.50 35.36
N LYS A 340 3.77 -10.75 35.86
CA LYS A 340 3.83 -10.01 37.14
C LYS A 340 4.25 -10.87 38.33
N ALA A 341 3.70 -12.10 38.41
CA ALA A 341 4.05 -13.04 39.47
C ALA A 341 5.51 -13.52 39.34
N GLY A 342 6.00 -13.70 38.11
CA GLY A 342 7.40 -14.01 37.85
C GLY A 342 8.32 -12.85 38.25
N LEU A 343 7.91 -11.60 38.02
CA LEU A 343 8.67 -10.42 38.42
C LEU A 343 8.76 -10.34 39.95
N ALA A 344 7.66 -10.59 40.65
CA ALA A 344 7.64 -10.69 42.12
C ALA A 344 8.55 -11.83 42.61
N ALA A 345 8.47 -13.02 42.01
CA ALA A 345 9.32 -14.14 42.39
C ALA A 345 10.82 -13.84 42.18
N ALA A 346 11.18 -13.22 41.06
CA ALA A 346 12.57 -12.81 40.79
C ALA A 346 13.06 -11.76 41.79
N LEU A 347 12.22 -10.75 42.11
CA LEU A 347 12.54 -9.77 43.14
C LEU A 347 12.73 -10.45 44.51
N ARG A 348 11.84 -11.36 44.92
CA ARG A 348 11.96 -12.10 46.18
C ARG A 348 13.30 -12.83 46.25
N ARG A 349 13.75 -13.48 45.17
CA ARG A 349 15.04 -14.18 45.15
C ARG A 349 16.20 -13.24 45.43
N VAL A 350 16.29 -12.13 44.69
CA VAL A 350 17.42 -11.19 44.84
C VAL A 350 17.37 -10.37 46.14
N THR A 351 16.22 -10.28 46.79
CA THR A 351 16.10 -9.59 48.09
C THR A 351 16.30 -10.48 49.31
N THR A 352 16.28 -11.80 49.15
CA THR A 352 16.38 -12.79 50.25
C THR A 352 17.60 -13.71 50.16
N ASP A 353 18.31 -13.73 49.02
CA ASP A 353 19.54 -14.51 48.82
C ASP A 353 20.71 -13.60 48.46
N ASP A 354 21.48 -13.18 49.48
CA ASP A 354 22.64 -12.30 49.32
C ASP A 354 23.76 -12.95 48.48
N ALA A 355 23.86 -14.28 48.50
CA ALA A 355 24.88 -15.01 47.72
C ALA A 355 24.53 -15.01 46.24
N LEU A 356 23.25 -15.19 45.90
CA LEU A 356 22.75 -15.01 44.55
C LEU A 356 22.97 -13.57 44.08
N LEU A 357 22.60 -12.58 44.90
CA LEU A 357 22.75 -11.16 44.57
C LEU A 357 24.20 -10.80 44.23
N ALA A 358 25.16 -11.21 45.07
CA ALA A 358 26.58 -10.97 44.85
C ALA A 358 27.09 -11.65 43.57
N ARG A 359 26.69 -12.90 43.33
CA ARG A 359 27.08 -13.65 42.12
C ARG A 359 26.55 -12.98 40.84
N LEU A 360 25.29 -12.57 40.83
CA LEU A 360 24.69 -11.87 39.70
C LEU A 360 25.36 -10.51 39.47
N GLY A 361 25.73 -9.79 40.52
CA GLY A 361 26.44 -8.51 40.41
C GLY A 361 27.85 -8.63 39.81
N GLU A 362 28.59 -9.67 40.17
CA GLU A 362 29.87 -10.01 39.52
C GLU A 362 29.68 -10.35 38.04
N GLY A 363 28.67 -11.15 37.71
CA GLY A 363 28.33 -11.48 36.32
C GLY A 363 27.89 -10.26 35.51
N ALA A 364 27.11 -9.36 36.10
CA ALA A 364 26.70 -8.09 35.50
C ALA A 364 27.91 -7.22 35.15
N PHE A 365 28.84 -7.06 36.09
CA PHE A 365 30.07 -6.30 35.88
C PHE A 365 30.97 -6.92 34.81
N ALA A 366 31.10 -8.25 34.79
CA ALA A 366 31.87 -8.94 33.76
C ALA A 366 31.24 -8.75 32.37
N ALA A 367 29.93 -8.91 32.26
CA ALA A 367 29.18 -8.77 31.01
C ALA A 367 29.20 -7.34 30.46
N SER A 368 29.24 -6.31 31.31
CA SER A 368 29.22 -4.91 30.86
C SER A 368 30.47 -4.49 30.08
N ARG A 369 31.60 -5.20 30.26
CA ARG A 369 32.90 -4.89 29.61
C ARG A 369 32.84 -4.93 28.09
N GLN A 370 31.88 -5.67 27.51
CA GLN A 370 31.70 -5.74 26.06
C GLN A 370 31.15 -4.43 25.46
N TYR A 371 30.61 -3.54 26.29
CA TYR A 371 30.06 -2.23 25.90
C TYR A 371 31.04 -1.08 26.14
N ASP A 372 32.31 -1.38 26.39
CA ASP A 372 33.37 -0.38 26.51
C ASP A 372 33.39 0.55 25.29
N ALA A 373 33.40 1.85 25.55
CA ALA A 373 33.24 2.86 24.50
C ALA A 373 34.38 2.84 23.47
N ASP A 374 35.62 2.60 23.92
CA ASP A 374 36.79 2.59 23.04
C ASP A 374 36.79 1.31 22.17
N ALA A 375 36.33 0.17 22.71
CA ALA A 375 36.14 -1.07 21.96
C ALA A 375 35.04 -0.95 20.90
N ILE A 376 33.90 -0.33 21.24
CA ILE A 376 32.81 -0.07 20.29
C ILE A 376 33.24 0.93 19.22
N ALA A 377 33.96 2.00 19.59
CA ALA A 377 34.50 2.97 18.64
C ALA A 377 35.46 2.32 17.63
N ALA A 378 36.33 1.39 18.06
CA ALA A 378 37.19 0.63 17.15
C ALA A 378 36.41 -0.20 16.12
N ARG A 379 35.26 -0.79 16.51
CA ARG A 379 34.39 -1.50 15.57
C ARG A 379 33.74 -0.56 14.56
N TRP A 380 33.35 0.64 15.00
CA TRP A 380 32.83 1.69 14.12
C TRP A 380 33.88 2.19 13.12
N GLU A 381 35.12 2.40 13.56
CA GLU A 381 36.24 2.75 12.66
C GLU A 381 36.37 1.72 11.52
N ALA A 382 36.22 0.43 11.81
CA ALA A 382 36.26 -0.62 10.79
C ALA A 382 35.06 -0.55 9.82
N ILE A 383 33.86 -0.21 10.30
CA ILE A 383 32.68 0.00 9.45
C ILE A 383 32.89 1.22 8.56
N PHE A 384 33.36 2.34 9.13
CA PHE A 384 33.62 3.55 8.35
C PHE A 384 34.68 3.31 7.29
N ALA A 385 35.74 2.57 7.60
CA ALA A 385 36.75 2.20 6.61
C ALA A 385 36.18 1.38 5.45
N ARG A 386 35.26 0.45 5.70
CA ARG A 386 34.57 -0.32 4.65
C ARG A 386 33.57 0.53 3.87
N ALA A 387 32.76 1.32 4.57
CA ALA A 387 31.73 2.18 3.97
C ALA A 387 32.32 3.31 3.12
N SER A 388 33.51 3.81 3.48
CA SER A 388 34.26 4.83 2.73
C SER A 388 35.25 4.25 1.70
N ALA A 389 35.43 2.92 1.65
CA ALA A 389 36.19 2.29 0.59
C ALA A 389 35.44 2.46 -0.74
N PRO A 390 36.15 2.62 -1.87
CA PRO A 390 35.52 2.59 -3.20
C PRO A 390 35.04 1.17 -3.50
N ALA A 391 33.90 0.80 -2.94
CA ALA A 391 33.24 -0.48 -3.13
C ALA A 391 31.74 -0.24 -3.35
N GLY A 392 31.33 -0.29 -4.62
CA GLY A 392 30.25 -1.21 -4.95
C GLY A 392 28.84 -0.65 -5.14
N VAL A 393 28.63 0.66 -5.28
CA VAL A 393 27.47 1.15 -6.04
C VAL A 393 27.99 2.12 -7.08
N VAL A 394 28.28 1.60 -8.27
CA VAL A 394 28.60 2.44 -9.44
C VAL A 394 27.30 3.10 -9.89
N ARG A 395 27.11 4.30 -9.38
CA ARG A 395 26.11 5.26 -9.83
C ARG A 395 26.70 5.96 -11.06
N ASP A 396 26.68 5.28 -12.23
CA ASP A 396 27.50 5.61 -13.41
C ASP A 396 27.42 7.09 -13.88
N ASP A 397 28.60 7.59 -14.21
CA ASP A 397 29.05 8.94 -14.52
C ASP A 397 29.32 9.07 -16.03
N ARG A 398 28.59 9.94 -16.72
CA ARG A 398 29.11 10.63 -17.92
C ARG A 398 28.73 12.11 -17.86
N THR A 399 29.66 12.93 -17.38
CA THR A 399 29.72 14.41 -17.31
C THR A 399 30.67 14.95 -18.42
N PRO A 400 30.87 16.28 -18.70
CA PRO A 400 30.60 17.50 -17.91
C PRO A 400 30.14 18.79 -18.69
N ASP A 401 30.09 19.91 -17.93
CA ASP A 401 30.17 21.35 -18.32
C ASP A 401 28.91 22.13 -18.79
N ALA A 402 28.19 22.68 -17.81
CA ALA A 402 27.66 24.04 -17.95
C ALA A 402 27.77 24.77 -16.60
N PRO A 403 28.27 26.02 -16.56
CA PRO A 403 28.32 26.79 -15.33
C PRO A 403 26.90 26.96 -14.80
N ALA A 404 26.70 26.64 -13.52
CA ALA A 404 25.43 26.86 -12.84
C ALA A 404 25.17 28.37 -12.74
N GLU A 405 24.43 28.92 -13.69
CA GLU A 405 23.75 30.19 -13.49
C GLU A 405 22.80 30.04 -12.30
N GLY A 406 22.87 31.00 -11.37
CA GLY A 406 22.11 30.99 -10.13
C GLY A 406 20.61 30.92 -10.40
N VAL A 407 20.01 29.78 -10.15
CA VAL A 407 18.55 29.62 -10.17
C VAL A 407 18.01 30.16 -8.83
N PRO A 408 17.05 31.10 -8.84
CA PRO A 408 16.41 31.57 -7.62
C PRO A 408 15.67 30.41 -6.94
N SER A 409 15.67 30.38 -5.59
CA SER A 409 14.87 29.43 -4.82
C SER A 409 13.41 29.50 -5.29
N SER A 410 12.88 28.41 -5.85
CA SER A 410 11.49 28.38 -6.29
C SER A 410 10.57 28.43 -5.08
N ARG A 411 9.97 29.60 -4.82
CA ARG A 411 8.86 29.78 -3.88
C ARG A 411 7.58 29.16 -4.45
N THR A 412 7.56 27.86 -4.70
CA THR A 412 6.34 27.12 -5.08
C THR A 412 6.57 25.62 -4.88
N THR A 413 6.23 25.10 -3.69
CA THR A 413 5.65 23.75 -3.68
C THR A 413 4.18 23.95 -4.02
N PRO A 414 3.68 23.41 -5.15
CA PRO A 414 2.27 23.52 -5.45
C PRO A 414 1.47 22.86 -4.31
N PRO A 415 0.36 23.48 -3.86
CA PRO A 415 -0.55 22.82 -2.93
C PRO A 415 -0.97 21.46 -3.50
N PHE A 416 -1.00 20.46 -2.63
CA PHE A 416 -1.38 19.08 -2.92
C PHE A 416 -2.59 19.04 -3.87
N SER A 417 -2.38 18.44 -5.05
CA SER A 417 -3.34 18.27 -6.14
C SER A 417 -4.27 19.48 -6.36
N ARG A 418 -3.77 20.54 -7.02
CA ARG A 418 -4.68 21.42 -7.78
C ARG A 418 -5.23 20.64 -8.98
N GLU A 419 -6.22 19.78 -8.75
CA GLU A 419 -7.13 19.27 -9.80
C GLU A 419 -8.02 20.41 -10.39
N GLY A 420 -7.63 21.67 -10.20
CA GLY A 420 -8.40 22.87 -10.52
C GLY A 420 -8.09 23.49 -11.87
N MET A 421 -7.22 22.88 -12.68
CA MET A 421 -7.07 23.29 -14.08
C MET A 421 -8.15 22.58 -14.89
N PRO A 422 -9.01 23.30 -15.64
CA PRO A 422 -9.87 22.68 -16.63
C PRO A 422 -8.96 22.06 -17.69
N VAL A 423 -8.88 20.73 -17.69
CA VAL A 423 -8.16 19.95 -18.71
C VAL A 423 -9.21 19.35 -19.61
N ASP A 424 -9.10 19.62 -20.91
CA ASP A 424 -9.89 18.93 -21.92
C ASP A 424 -9.20 17.60 -22.24
N LEU A 425 -9.90 16.50 -21.96
CA LEU A 425 -9.41 15.16 -22.25
C LEU A 425 -9.85 14.71 -23.64
N PRO A 426 -9.04 13.88 -24.32
CA PRO A 426 -9.43 13.30 -25.60
C PRO A 426 -10.62 12.36 -25.44
N MET A 427 -11.46 12.32 -26.48
CA MET A 427 -12.63 11.44 -26.58
C MET A 427 -12.24 10.06 -27.11
N VAL A 428 -11.39 9.37 -26.34
CA VAL A 428 -10.84 8.05 -26.66
C VAL A 428 -11.13 7.07 -25.53
N THR A 429 -11.03 5.77 -25.82
CA THR A 429 -11.14 4.71 -24.81
C THR A 429 -9.93 4.68 -23.86
N PRO A 430 -10.06 4.11 -22.65
CA PRO A 430 -8.91 3.87 -21.76
C PRO A 430 -7.79 3.07 -22.42
N ALA A 431 -8.14 2.09 -23.28
CA ALA A 431 -7.17 1.29 -24.02
C ALA A 431 -6.38 2.11 -25.04
N GLU A 432 -7.04 2.99 -25.78
CA GLU A 432 -6.38 3.91 -26.74
C GLU A 432 -5.51 4.95 -26.03
N ALA A 433 -5.99 5.50 -24.92
CA ALA A 433 -5.20 6.42 -24.08
C ALA A 433 -3.95 5.74 -23.54
N ARG A 434 -4.05 4.49 -23.04
CA ARG A 434 -2.89 3.71 -22.62
C ARG A 434 -1.91 3.44 -23.76
N ALA A 435 -2.40 3.17 -24.97
CA ALA A 435 -1.55 3.01 -26.14
C ALA A 435 -0.82 4.32 -26.51
N GLU A 436 -1.47 5.48 -26.37
CA GLU A 436 -0.81 6.78 -26.52
C GLU A 436 0.30 6.99 -25.48
N VAL A 437 -0.01 6.77 -24.21
CA VAL A 437 0.96 6.88 -23.11
C VAL A 437 2.13 5.92 -23.34
N LEU A 438 1.86 4.67 -23.72
CA LEU A 438 2.90 3.66 -23.98
C LEU A 438 3.80 4.09 -25.14
N ARG A 439 3.25 4.60 -26.25
CA ARG A 439 4.04 5.15 -27.37
C ARG A 439 4.97 6.27 -26.90
N LEU A 440 4.47 7.18 -26.07
CA LEU A 440 5.26 8.32 -25.56
C LEU A 440 6.40 7.86 -24.67
N VAL A 441 6.16 6.95 -23.72
CA VAL A 441 7.23 6.48 -22.81
C VAL A 441 8.25 5.59 -23.53
N VAL A 442 7.82 4.78 -24.50
CA VAL A 442 8.72 3.97 -25.34
C VAL A 442 9.60 4.87 -26.20
N ALA A 443 9.01 5.86 -26.89
CA ALA A 443 9.78 6.82 -27.66
C ALA A 443 10.79 7.58 -26.77
N ALA A 444 10.39 8.00 -25.57
CA ALA A 444 11.32 8.62 -24.62
C ALA A 444 12.45 7.66 -24.20
N ALA A 445 12.14 6.38 -23.98
CA ALA A 445 13.11 5.37 -23.58
C ALA A 445 14.16 5.12 -24.68
N GLU A 446 13.72 4.98 -25.93
CA GLU A 446 14.58 4.82 -27.12
C GLU A 446 15.62 5.94 -27.26
N HIS A 447 15.24 7.18 -26.92
CA HIS A 447 16.16 8.33 -26.96
C HIS A 447 17.03 8.46 -25.69
N SER A 448 16.71 7.74 -24.62
CA SER A 448 17.40 7.83 -23.32
C SER A 448 18.56 6.84 -23.16
N GLY A 449 18.62 5.78 -23.97
CA GLY A 449 19.67 4.76 -23.95
C GLY A 449 19.14 3.34 -24.22
N GLY A 450 20.01 2.34 -24.08
CA GLY A 450 19.64 0.92 -24.24
C GLY A 450 19.44 0.18 -22.90
N GLY A 451 18.87 -1.03 -22.94
CA GLY A 451 18.67 -1.87 -21.76
C GLY A 451 17.41 -1.57 -20.94
N TRP A 452 16.51 -0.76 -21.49
CA TRP A 452 15.12 -0.68 -21.04
C TRP A 452 14.30 -1.83 -21.61
N PHE A 453 13.22 -2.18 -20.95
CA PHE A 453 12.26 -3.19 -21.40
C PHE A 453 10.89 -2.93 -20.78
N VAL A 454 9.85 -3.58 -21.27
CA VAL A 454 8.49 -3.47 -20.74
C VAL A 454 8.09 -4.77 -20.05
N ILE A 455 7.60 -4.65 -18.83
CA ILE A 455 6.84 -5.72 -18.16
C ILE A 455 5.38 -5.53 -18.60
N PRO A 456 4.77 -6.48 -19.32
CA PRO A 456 3.38 -6.36 -19.74
C PRO A 456 2.45 -6.32 -18.54
N ALA A 457 1.25 -5.78 -18.73
CA ALA A 457 0.31 -5.57 -17.62
C ALA A 457 0.02 -6.86 -16.86
N HIS A 458 -0.03 -8.05 -17.50
CA HIS A 458 -0.32 -9.36 -16.86
C HIS A 458 -1.23 -9.22 -15.66
N ASP A 459 -0.89 -9.60 -14.43
CA ASP A 459 -1.73 -9.47 -13.23
C ASP A 459 -1.86 -8.05 -12.62
N ARG A 460 -1.23 -7.05 -13.24
CA ARG A 460 -1.21 -5.64 -12.82
C ARG A 460 -2.21 -4.79 -13.61
N PRO A 461 -2.61 -3.63 -13.06
CA PRO A 461 -3.54 -2.71 -13.72
C PRO A 461 -2.90 -1.86 -14.83
N ALA A 462 -1.60 -1.97 -15.11
CA ALA A 462 -0.93 -1.22 -16.17
C ALA A 462 0.40 -1.90 -16.55
N PRO A 463 0.87 -1.78 -17.81
CA PRO A 463 2.21 -2.18 -18.16
C PRO A 463 3.24 -1.29 -17.46
N THR A 464 4.45 -1.82 -17.26
CA THR A 464 5.56 -1.12 -16.61
C THR A 464 6.74 -0.99 -17.56
N LEU A 465 7.12 0.23 -17.91
CA LEU A 465 8.40 0.52 -18.55
C LEU A 465 9.50 0.47 -17.49
N VAL A 466 10.45 -0.45 -17.65
CA VAL A 466 11.66 -0.55 -16.83
C VAL A 466 12.80 0.18 -17.53
N VAL A 467 13.41 1.12 -16.83
CA VAL A 467 14.53 1.92 -17.34
C VAL A 467 15.68 1.87 -16.33
N PRO A 468 16.94 1.66 -16.75
CA PRO A 468 18.07 1.82 -15.85
C PRO A 468 18.10 3.22 -15.22
N THR A 469 18.31 3.32 -13.89
CA THR A 469 18.28 4.60 -13.16
C THR A 469 19.19 5.68 -13.77
N ALA A 470 20.30 5.30 -14.39
CA ALA A 470 21.22 6.21 -15.08
C ALA A 470 20.56 7.02 -16.23
N GLN A 471 19.54 6.44 -16.89
CA GLN A 471 18.85 7.06 -18.03
C GLN A 471 17.66 7.92 -17.61
N ARG A 472 17.34 7.96 -16.30
CA ARG A 472 16.18 8.69 -15.75
C ARG A 472 16.10 10.13 -16.22
N ARG A 473 17.20 10.89 -16.13
CA ARG A 473 17.19 12.31 -16.49
C ARG A 473 16.91 12.50 -17.98
N ALA A 474 17.52 11.68 -18.84
CA ALA A 474 17.30 11.72 -20.28
C ALA A 474 15.85 11.36 -20.62
N LEU A 475 15.30 10.30 -20.00
CA LEU A 475 13.90 9.93 -20.16
C LEU A 475 12.96 11.09 -19.77
N LEU A 476 13.16 11.67 -18.58
CA LEU A 476 12.32 12.76 -18.07
C LEU A 476 12.39 14.01 -18.93
N GLU A 477 13.56 14.32 -19.49
CA GLU A 477 13.71 15.46 -20.40
C GLU A 477 12.92 15.26 -21.69
N HIS A 478 12.93 14.05 -22.27
CA HIS A 478 12.12 13.73 -23.45
C HIS A 478 10.61 13.75 -23.15
N LEU A 479 10.20 13.37 -21.94
CA LEU A 479 8.79 13.41 -21.53
C LEU A 479 8.24 14.83 -21.32
N ARG A 480 9.08 15.87 -21.22
CA ARG A 480 8.62 17.26 -20.99
C ARG A 480 7.65 17.77 -22.06
N THR A 481 7.72 17.22 -23.27
CA THR A 481 6.86 17.58 -24.40
C THR A 481 5.55 16.80 -24.44
N ALA A 482 5.26 15.99 -23.41
CA ALA A 482 4.02 15.25 -23.30
C ALA A 482 2.79 16.19 -23.40
N PRO A 483 1.71 15.75 -24.06
CA PRO A 483 0.48 16.53 -24.18
C PRO A 483 -0.08 17.01 -22.84
N ALA A 484 -0.71 18.19 -22.83
CA ALA A 484 -1.24 18.81 -21.61
C ALA A 484 -2.37 18.00 -20.92
N HIS A 485 -3.02 17.10 -21.66
CA HIS A 485 -4.04 16.20 -21.13
C HIS A 485 -3.46 15.03 -20.33
N LEU A 486 -2.14 14.87 -20.32
CA LEU A 486 -1.41 13.91 -19.48
C LEU A 486 -0.84 14.60 -18.23
N ALA A 487 -0.79 13.81 -17.16
CA ALA A 487 -0.14 14.14 -15.91
C ALA A 487 1.02 13.16 -15.68
N LEU A 488 2.09 13.67 -15.07
CA LEU A 488 3.08 12.80 -14.45
C LEU A 488 2.72 12.69 -12.99
N ARG A 489 2.64 11.45 -12.51
CA ARG A 489 2.33 11.10 -11.13
C ARG A 489 3.52 10.44 -10.49
N ASP A 490 3.96 11.01 -9.37
CA ASP A 490 4.78 10.34 -8.38
C ASP A 490 3.82 9.72 -7.35
N PRO A 491 3.61 8.39 -7.40
CA PRO A 491 2.60 7.75 -6.57
C PRO A 491 2.94 7.88 -5.08
N GLY A 492 1.90 7.98 -4.27
CA GLY A 492 2.01 8.11 -2.81
C GLY A 492 2.47 6.82 -2.16
N ASP A 493 3.71 6.42 -2.40
CA ASP A 493 4.25 5.15 -1.96
C ASP A 493 5.19 5.31 -0.77
N ARG A 494 5.25 4.26 0.06
CA ARG A 494 6.18 4.14 1.20
C ARG A 494 6.10 5.27 2.23
N GLY A 495 5.11 6.18 2.17
CA GLY A 495 5.13 7.35 3.04
C GLY A 495 4.87 8.69 2.39
N TRP A 496 5.10 8.81 1.08
CA TRP A 496 4.98 10.10 0.41
C TRP A 496 3.51 10.43 0.13
N PRO A 497 3.10 11.71 0.23
CA PRO A 497 1.85 12.14 -0.40
C PRO A 497 2.03 12.02 -1.92
N GLU A 498 1.01 11.50 -2.59
CA GLU A 498 0.98 11.48 -4.05
C GLU A 498 1.19 12.89 -4.61
N ARG A 499 2.07 13.02 -5.60
CA ARG A 499 2.26 14.26 -6.37
C ARG A 499 1.83 14.01 -7.80
N ARG A 500 0.78 14.69 -8.24
CA ARG A 500 0.31 14.66 -9.63
C ARG A 500 0.33 16.09 -10.17
N LEU A 501 1.14 16.35 -11.18
CA LEU A 501 1.26 17.67 -11.83
C LEU A 501 1.36 17.48 -13.35
N ARG A 502 1.40 18.60 -14.09
CA ARG A 502 1.83 18.56 -15.48
C ARG A 502 3.23 17.96 -15.57
N VAL A 503 3.52 17.31 -16.70
CA VAL A 503 4.77 16.57 -16.88
C VAL A 503 6.00 17.47 -16.74
N ASP A 504 6.01 18.62 -17.40
CA ASP A 504 7.06 19.64 -17.30
C ASP A 504 7.29 20.14 -15.85
N GLU A 505 6.21 20.47 -15.15
CA GLU A 505 6.25 20.94 -13.76
C GLU A 505 6.78 19.88 -12.79
N LEU A 506 6.32 18.63 -12.91
CA LEU A 506 6.81 17.57 -12.04
C LEU A 506 8.27 17.23 -12.36
N VAL A 507 8.67 17.21 -13.63
CA VAL A 507 10.08 17.01 -14.01
C VAL A 507 10.97 18.07 -13.36
N ASP A 508 10.55 19.34 -13.33
CA ASP A 508 11.28 20.41 -12.63
C ASP A 508 11.31 20.23 -11.11
N ALA A 509 10.19 19.84 -10.50
CA ALA A 509 10.13 19.54 -9.07
C ALA A 509 10.98 18.31 -8.67
N LEU A 510 11.19 17.38 -9.62
CA LEU A 510 12.00 16.18 -9.47
C LEU A 510 13.47 16.39 -9.85
N ARG A 511 13.92 17.62 -10.11
CA ARG A 511 15.32 17.91 -10.47
C ARG A 511 16.31 17.45 -9.38
N ASN A 512 15.93 17.62 -8.12
CA ASN A 512 16.75 17.26 -6.95
C ASN A 512 16.23 16.01 -6.22
N ALA A 513 15.13 15.42 -6.67
CA ALA A 513 14.55 14.21 -6.09
C ALA A 513 14.62 13.06 -7.09
N ALA A 514 14.94 11.86 -6.60
CA ALA A 514 15.01 10.65 -7.43
C ALA A 514 13.99 9.60 -6.95
N PRO A 515 12.68 9.80 -7.22
CA PRO A 515 11.73 8.71 -7.13
C PRO A 515 12.13 7.64 -8.15
N ASN A 516 12.10 6.39 -7.70
CA ASN A 516 12.44 5.24 -8.54
C ASN A 516 11.22 4.70 -9.29
N ARG A 517 10.08 5.38 -9.19
CA ARG A 517 8.86 4.97 -9.87
C ARG A 517 7.95 6.17 -10.10
N LEU A 518 7.36 6.23 -11.27
CA LEU A 518 6.44 7.27 -11.72
C LEU A 518 5.32 6.61 -12.52
N VAL A 519 4.24 7.34 -12.79
CA VAL A 519 3.18 6.92 -13.70
C VAL A 519 2.90 8.08 -14.63
N LEU A 520 2.95 7.83 -15.94
CA LEU A 520 2.41 8.75 -16.93
C LEU A 520 0.97 8.32 -17.19
N GLU A 521 0.00 9.22 -17.03
CA GLU A 521 -1.43 8.90 -17.11
C GLU A 521 -2.23 10.11 -17.62
N PRO A 522 -3.40 9.94 -18.26
CA PRO A 522 -4.35 11.02 -18.43
C PRO A 522 -4.78 11.60 -17.08
N TRP A 523 -5.20 12.87 -17.05
CA TRP A 523 -5.74 13.43 -15.82
C TRP A 523 -6.98 12.63 -15.36
N PRO A 524 -7.05 12.21 -14.08
CA PRO A 524 -8.19 11.44 -13.59
C PRO A 524 -9.46 12.28 -13.44
N ARG A 525 -9.32 13.61 -13.47
CA ARG A 525 -10.41 14.56 -13.46
C ARG A 525 -10.29 15.59 -14.57
N ALA A 526 -11.44 15.94 -15.13
CA ALA A 526 -11.64 17.06 -16.05
C ALA A 526 -12.80 17.90 -15.53
N HIS A 527 -12.64 19.24 -15.51
CA HIS A 527 -13.68 20.17 -15.07
C HIS A 527 -14.29 19.80 -13.69
N GLY A 528 -13.44 19.34 -12.76
CA GLY A 528 -13.82 18.93 -11.39
C GLY A 528 -14.48 17.54 -11.27
N ARG A 529 -14.72 16.83 -12.36
CA ARG A 529 -15.40 15.52 -12.39
C ARG A 529 -14.42 14.41 -12.74
N ARG A 530 -14.62 13.21 -12.15
CA ARG A 530 -13.82 12.02 -12.48
C ARG A 530 -14.19 11.51 -13.88
N THR A 531 -13.19 11.18 -14.69
CA THR A 531 -13.37 10.87 -16.11
C THR A 531 -13.37 9.37 -16.37
N HIS A 532 -13.77 8.95 -17.57
CA HIS A 532 -13.69 7.55 -17.99
C HIS A 532 -12.24 7.06 -18.15
N LEU A 533 -11.26 7.97 -18.23
CA LEU A 533 -9.82 7.68 -18.31
C LEU A 533 -9.12 7.63 -16.94
N ALA A 534 -9.87 7.72 -15.85
CA ALA A 534 -9.29 7.83 -14.51
C ALA A 534 -8.57 6.55 -14.04
N ASP A 535 -8.95 5.39 -14.60
CA ASP A 535 -8.40 4.09 -14.27
C ASP A 535 -7.88 3.39 -15.52
N ASP A 536 -6.85 2.54 -15.37
CA ASP A 536 -6.30 1.66 -16.41
C ASP A 536 -5.74 2.36 -17.67
N ALA A 537 -5.73 3.70 -17.75
CA ALA A 537 -5.27 4.44 -18.92
C ALA A 537 -3.78 4.84 -18.91
N GLY A 538 -3.03 4.52 -17.84
CA GLY A 538 -1.65 4.94 -17.63
C GLY A 538 -0.59 3.86 -17.91
N VAL A 539 0.68 4.27 -17.83
CA VAL A 539 1.85 3.37 -17.87
C VAL A 539 2.76 3.69 -16.70
N GLU A 540 3.14 2.65 -15.96
CA GLU A 540 4.11 2.78 -14.86
C GLU A 540 5.53 2.85 -15.43
N ILE A 541 6.37 3.68 -14.83
CA ILE A 541 7.79 3.82 -15.18
C ILE A 541 8.58 3.48 -13.93
N GLU A 542 9.35 2.39 -13.96
CA GLU A 542 10.25 2.00 -12.87
C GLU A 542 11.71 2.24 -13.27
N PHE A 543 12.44 2.93 -12.39
CA PHE A 543 13.89 3.14 -12.51
C PHE A 543 14.63 2.08 -11.70
N TRP A 544 15.22 1.11 -12.39
CA TRP A 544 15.93 -0.01 -11.76
C TRP A 544 17.40 0.34 -11.55
N ASP A 545 17.88 0.15 -10.32
CA ASP A 545 19.25 0.44 -9.94
C ASP A 545 20.20 -0.64 -10.47
N ARG A 546 21.41 -0.24 -10.88
CA ARG A 546 22.42 -1.18 -11.39
C ARG A 546 23.46 -1.47 -10.30
N LEU A 547 23.63 -2.73 -9.96
CA LEU A 547 24.70 -3.25 -9.10
C LEU A 547 26.05 -3.29 -9.86
N PRO A 548 27.20 -3.38 -9.15
CA PRO A 548 28.54 -3.39 -9.77
C PRO A 548 28.79 -4.53 -10.75
N ASP A 549 28.15 -5.68 -10.53
CA ASP A 549 28.20 -6.85 -11.40
C ASP A 549 27.37 -6.67 -12.68
N GLY A 550 26.69 -5.53 -12.83
CA GLY A 550 25.82 -5.22 -13.96
C GLY A 550 24.38 -5.68 -13.78
N THR A 551 23.98 -6.21 -12.63
CA THR A 551 22.60 -6.62 -12.35
C THR A 551 21.70 -5.41 -12.11
N LEU A 552 20.56 -5.33 -12.79
CA LEU A 552 19.48 -4.38 -12.49
C LEU A 552 18.62 -4.90 -11.36
N VAL A 553 18.22 -4.02 -10.44
CA VAL A 553 17.41 -4.34 -9.25
C VAL A 553 16.16 -3.48 -9.26
N ALA A 554 15.01 -4.15 -9.14
CA ALA A 554 13.72 -3.50 -9.10
C ALA A 554 13.55 -2.65 -7.83
N PRO A 555 12.86 -1.50 -7.91
CA PRO A 555 12.60 -0.66 -6.75
C PRO A 555 11.65 -1.31 -5.73
N ARG A 556 10.93 -2.38 -6.13
CA ARG A 556 10.02 -3.16 -5.30
C ARG A 556 9.98 -4.62 -5.76
N PRO A 557 9.58 -5.56 -4.89
CA PRO A 557 9.22 -6.91 -5.31
C PRO A 557 8.17 -6.89 -6.42
N ASN A 558 8.32 -7.77 -7.40
CA ASN A 558 7.36 -8.01 -8.46
C ASN A 558 7.24 -9.52 -8.73
N ARG A 559 6.17 -9.95 -9.43
CA ARG A 559 5.87 -11.37 -9.65
C ARG A 559 6.80 -12.08 -10.64
N TRP A 560 7.60 -11.31 -11.39
CA TRP A 560 8.48 -11.84 -12.43
C TRP A 560 9.88 -12.11 -11.90
N THR A 561 10.61 -11.03 -11.61
CA THR A 561 11.93 -11.10 -10.99
C THR A 561 12.28 -9.73 -10.39
N PRO A 562 12.78 -9.68 -9.13
CA PRO A 562 13.28 -8.45 -8.54
C PRO A 562 14.63 -8.03 -9.14
N GLN A 563 15.27 -8.89 -9.96
CA GLN A 563 16.60 -8.64 -10.52
C GLN A 563 16.72 -9.16 -11.95
N ALA A 564 17.45 -8.46 -12.81
CA ALA A 564 17.74 -8.91 -14.17
C ALA A 564 19.14 -8.42 -14.61
N PRO A 565 19.96 -9.22 -15.29
CA PRO A 565 21.22 -8.73 -15.86
C PRO A 565 20.95 -7.53 -16.80
N ALA A 566 21.72 -6.44 -16.71
CA ALA A 566 21.46 -5.26 -17.53
C ALA A 566 21.69 -5.46 -19.04
N GLY A 567 22.35 -6.54 -19.42
CA GLY A 567 22.52 -6.99 -20.80
C GLY A 567 21.70 -8.25 -21.11
N ALA A 568 20.65 -8.55 -20.34
CA ALA A 568 19.78 -9.69 -20.62
C ALA A 568 19.24 -9.58 -22.06
N ALA A 569 19.29 -10.68 -22.79
CA ALA A 569 18.67 -10.75 -24.11
C ALA A 569 17.18 -10.43 -23.97
N THR A 570 16.67 -9.54 -24.81
CA THR A 570 15.25 -9.21 -24.88
C THR A 570 14.59 -9.97 -26.03
N ALA A 571 13.28 -10.11 -25.95
CA ALA A 571 12.40 -10.58 -27.01
C ALA A 571 11.34 -9.49 -27.29
N SER A 572 10.69 -9.56 -28.44
CA SER A 572 9.59 -8.64 -28.79
C SER A 572 8.25 -9.22 -28.36
N VAL A 573 7.38 -8.38 -27.80
CA VAL A 573 5.99 -8.70 -27.45
C VAL A 573 5.11 -7.50 -27.80
N GLU A 574 3.86 -7.76 -28.19
CA GLU A 574 2.86 -6.71 -28.43
C GLU A 574 2.18 -6.33 -27.12
N VAL A 575 2.27 -5.05 -26.73
CA VAL A 575 1.57 -4.49 -25.56
C VAL A 575 0.76 -3.29 -26.01
N ALA A 576 -0.56 -3.32 -25.79
CA ALA A 576 -1.48 -2.28 -26.25
C ALA A 576 -1.32 -1.93 -27.75
N GLY A 577 -1.05 -2.93 -28.60
CA GLY A 577 -0.85 -2.78 -30.04
C GLY A 577 0.50 -2.19 -30.44
N ILE A 578 1.49 -2.20 -29.55
CA ILE A 578 2.83 -1.67 -29.78
C ILE A 578 3.85 -2.78 -29.50
N SER A 579 4.73 -3.01 -30.47
CA SER A 579 5.87 -3.91 -30.35
C SER A 579 6.90 -3.32 -29.39
N VAL A 580 7.17 -3.99 -28.28
CA VAL A 580 8.12 -3.53 -27.25
C VAL A 580 9.09 -4.66 -26.85
N PRO A 581 10.34 -4.32 -26.48
CA PRO A 581 11.27 -5.28 -25.91
C PRO A 581 10.82 -5.69 -24.50
N THR A 582 10.89 -6.99 -24.21
CA THR A 582 10.63 -7.58 -22.89
C THR A 582 11.65 -8.68 -22.59
N LEU A 583 11.65 -9.25 -21.38
CA LEU A 583 12.46 -10.42 -21.09
C LEU A 583 11.81 -11.68 -21.69
N PRO A 584 12.58 -12.68 -22.19
CA PRO A 584 12.02 -13.87 -22.86
C PRO A 584 10.93 -14.60 -22.07
N LEU A 585 11.05 -14.61 -20.74
CA LEU A 585 10.09 -15.21 -19.80
C LEU A 585 8.72 -14.49 -19.83
N MET A 586 8.69 -13.21 -20.17
CA MET A 586 7.49 -12.33 -20.17
C MET A 586 6.78 -12.28 -21.52
N VAL A 587 7.27 -13.00 -22.55
CA VAL A 587 6.65 -13.05 -23.87
C VAL A 587 5.34 -13.85 -23.84
N LEU A 588 5.31 -14.89 -23.01
CA LEU A 588 4.16 -15.78 -22.90
C LEU A 588 3.20 -15.31 -21.79
N PRO A 589 1.89 -15.54 -21.94
CA PRO A 589 0.95 -15.41 -20.84
C PRO A 589 1.36 -16.26 -19.63
N THR A 590 1.02 -15.80 -18.45
CA THR A 590 1.24 -16.54 -17.20
C THR A 590 0.12 -17.56 -16.98
N ALA A 591 0.34 -18.50 -16.07
CA ALA A 591 -0.71 -19.41 -15.60
C ALA A 591 -1.88 -18.71 -14.88
N TYR A 592 -1.80 -17.38 -14.69
CA TYR A 592 -2.80 -16.54 -14.04
C TYR A 592 -3.63 -15.71 -15.02
N ASP A 593 -3.29 -15.74 -16.32
CA ASP A 593 -3.97 -14.97 -17.34
C ASP A 593 -5.07 -15.83 -18.02
N VAL A 594 -6.21 -15.21 -18.32
CA VAL A 594 -7.23 -15.83 -19.19
C VAL A 594 -6.83 -15.64 -20.65
N THR A 595 -6.54 -16.75 -21.33
CA THR A 595 -6.04 -16.74 -22.73
C THR A 595 -7.03 -17.26 -23.77
N PHE A 596 -8.18 -17.79 -23.34
CA PHE A 596 -9.23 -18.24 -24.23
C PHE A 596 -10.12 -17.07 -24.69
N PRO A 597 -10.74 -17.16 -25.88
CA PRO A 597 -11.64 -16.11 -26.37
C PRO A 597 -12.88 -16.01 -25.48
N VAL A 598 -13.34 -14.78 -25.25
CA VAL A 598 -14.59 -14.49 -24.54
C VAL A 598 -15.49 -13.62 -25.41
N ASP A 599 -16.74 -14.05 -25.57
CA ASP A 599 -17.78 -13.28 -26.24
C ASP A 599 -18.75 -12.64 -25.24
N VAL A 600 -19.55 -11.69 -25.72
CA VAL A 600 -20.68 -11.12 -24.97
C VAL A 600 -21.97 -11.44 -25.71
N VAL A 601 -23.03 -11.78 -24.98
CA VAL A 601 -24.36 -12.00 -25.53
C VAL A 601 -25.35 -11.03 -24.89
N TYR A 602 -26.06 -10.28 -25.72
CA TYR A 602 -27.19 -9.43 -25.31
C TYR A 602 -28.50 -10.00 -25.81
N THR A 603 -29.58 -9.74 -25.07
CA THR A 603 -30.96 -9.89 -25.53
C THR A 603 -31.62 -8.53 -25.57
N TRP A 604 -32.29 -8.20 -26.67
CA TRP A 604 -32.96 -6.91 -26.82
C TRP A 604 -34.22 -6.99 -27.69
N VAL A 605 -35.17 -6.12 -27.40
CA VAL A 605 -36.38 -5.90 -28.19
C VAL A 605 -36.78 -4.42 -28.15
N ASP A 606 -37.16 -3.88 -29.30
CA ASP A 606 -37.84 -2.60 -29.41
C ASP A 606 -39.30 -2.75 -29.01
N GLY A 607 -39.62 -2.19 -27.85
CA GLY A 607 -40.97 -2.13 -27.32
C GLY A 607 -41.95 -1.28 -28.13
N ASN A 608 -41.45 -0.37 -28.97
CA ASN A 608 -42.27 0.51 -29.80
C ASN A 608 -42.56 -0.07 -31.20
N ASP A 609 -41.99 -1.23 -31.54
CA ASP A 609 -42.21 -1.88 -32.83
C ASP A 609 -43.70 -2.27 -33.00
N PRO A 610 -44.43 -1.70 -33.98
CA PRO A 610 -45.83 -2.01 -34.22
C PRO A 610 -46.07 -3.47 -34.62
N GLU A 611 -45.17 -4.08 -35.39
CA GLU A 611 -45.32 -5.47 -35.86
C GLU A 611 -45.15 -6.44 -34.70
N TRP A 612 -44.15 -6.21 -33.86
CA TRP A 612 -43.92 -6.99 -32.65
C TRP A 612 -45.10 -6.88 -31.67
N ASN A 613 -45.61 -5.67 -31.45
CA ASN A 613 -46.76 -5.44 -30.57
C ASN A 613 -48.03 -6.13 -31.08
N ALA A 614 -48.29 -6.08 -32.38
CA ALA A 614 -49.42 -6.79 -33.00
C ALA A 614 -49.27 -8.31 -32.85
N SER A 615 -48.08 -8.86 -33.08
CA SER A 615 -47.78 -10.29 -32.87
C SER A 615 -47.98 -10.72 -31.42
N ARG A 616 -47.55 -9.88 -30.46
CA ARG A 616 -47.74 -10.10 -29.02
C ARG A 616 -49.20 -10.14 -28.60
N GLN A 617 -49.99 -9.17 -29.05
CA GLN A 617 -51.43 -9.12 -28.74
C GLN A 617 -52.18 -10.31 -29.33
N ALA A 618 -51.88 -10.68 -30.59
CA ALA A 618 -52.48 -11.83 -31.25
C ALA A 618 -52.18 -13.15 -30.51
N ARG A 619 -51.02 -13.27 -29.86
CA ARG A 619 -50.62 -14.44 -29.08
C ARG A 619 -51.19 -14.45 -27.65
N GLY A 620 -51.48 -13.28 -27.06
CA GLY A 620 -51.84 -13.11 -25.64
C GLY A 620 -53.35 -13.15 -25.29
N GLY A 621 -54.25 -12.75 -26.20
CA GLY A 621 -55.70 -12.68 -25.92
C GLY A 621 -56.11 -11.61 -24.88
N ASP A 622 -57.38 -11.64 -24.42
CA ASP A 622 -57.97 -10.70 -23.43
C ASP A 622 -57.40 -10.82 -22.00
N ASP A 623 -56.56 -11.83 -21.73
CA ASP A 623 -56.00 -12.18 -20.41
C ASP A 623 -54.63 -11.53 -20.13
N ALA A 624 -54.22 -10.56 -20.95
CA ALA A 624 -53.02 -9.76 -20.70
C ALA A 624 -53.22 -8.87 -19.46
N ARG A 625 -52.98 -9.42 -18.26
CA ARG A 625 -53.04 -8.70 -16.97
C ARG A 625 -52.33 -7.34 -17.09
N PRO A 626 -52.98 -6.21 -16.77
CA PRO A 626 -52.36 -4.88 -16.82
C PRO A 626 -51.09 -4.77 -15.95
N GLU A 627 -51.04 -5.53 -14.86
CA GLU A 627 -49.93 -5.57 -13.88
C GLU A 627 -48.64 -6.20 -14.43
N ALA A 628 -48.73 -7.00 -15.51
CA ALA A 628 -47.57 -7.52 -16.24
C ALA A 628 -47.25 -6.71 -17.51
N GLY A 629 -48.01 -5.64 -17.77
CA GLY A 629 -48.14 -4.98 -19.07
C GLY A 629 -48.07 -3.46 -19.06
N GLY A 630 -47.42 -2.83 -18.08
CA GLY A 630 -47.20 -1.38 -18.13
C GLY A 630 -46.31 -1.00 -19.32
N GLN A 631 -46.79 -0.10 -20.21
CA GLN A 631 -46.01 0.49 -21.31
C GLN A 631 -44.64 1.06 -20.86
N ALA A 632 -44.48 1.37 -19.57
CA ALA A 632 -43.22 1.77 -18.95
C ALA A 632 -42.08 0.75 -19.12
N ARG A 633 -42.39 -0.56 -19.11
CA ARG A 633 -41.39 -1.67 -19.15
C ARG A 633 -40.75 -1.88 -20.53
N PHE A 634 -41.23 -1.18 -21.55
CA PHE A 634 -40.84 -1.33 -22.96
C PHE A 634 -40.42 0.01 -23.60
N ARG A 635 -40.33 1.08 -22.80
CA ARG A 635 -39.87 2.40 -23.25
C ARG A 635 -38.33 2.38 -23.32
N SER A 636 -37.79 2.26 -24.53
CA SER A 636 -36.34 2.32 -24.80
C SER A 636 -35.79 3.73 -24.49
N ARG A 637 -34.73 3.81 -23.70
CA ARG A 637 -33.97 5.04 -23.34
C ARG A 637 -32.52 4.96 -23.78
N ASP A 638 -32.27 4.25 -24.88
CA ASP A 638 -30.93 3.93 -25.39
C ASP A 638 -30.04 3.18 -24.37
N GLU A 639 -30.62 2.42 -23.44
CA GLU A 639 -29.87 1.64 -22.44
C GLU A 639 -28.92 0.65 -23.14
N LEU A 640 -29.43 -0.13 -24.11
CA LEU A 640 -28.61 -1.07 -24.90
C LEU A 640 -27.41 -0.37 -25.55
N ARG A 641 -27.64 0.80 -26.16
CA ARG A 641 -26.57 1.56 -26.85
C ARG A 641 -25.44 1.88 -25.88
N HIS A 642 -25.79 2.42 -24.72
CA HIS A 642 -24.80 2.81 -23.70
C HIS A 642 -24.20 1.60 -22.98
N SER A 643 -24.95 0.50 -22.83
CA SER A 643 -24.45 -0.76 -22.30
C SER A 643 -23.40 -1.36 -23.25
N MET A 644 -23.64 -1.38 -24.55
CA MET A 644 -22.65 -1.78 -25.56
C MET A 644 -21.44 -0.83 -25.59
N ARG A 645 -21.63 0.49 -25.42
CA ARG A 645 -20.50 1.43 -25.22
C ARG A 645 -19.69 1.10 -23.98
N SER A 646 -20.33 0.66 -22.90
CA SER A 646 -19.61 0.24 -21.68
C SER A 646 -18.68 -0.94 -21.96
N VAL A 647 -19.10 -1.91 -22.78
CA VAL A 647 -18.25 -3.02 -23.25
C VAL A 647 -17.09 -2.50 -24.10
N HIS A 648 -17.36 -1.59 -25.05
CA HIS A 648 -16.32 -0.97 -25.88
C HIS A 648 -15.24 -0.24 -25.04
N LEU A 649 -15.68 0.52 -24.04
CA LEU A 649 -14.82 1.32 -23.16
C LEU A 649 -14.03 0.45 -22.19
N PHE A 650 -14.69 -0.54 -21.59
CA PHE A 650 -14.22 -1.17 -20.35
C PHE A 650 -13.98 -2.67 -20.45
N ALA A 651 -14.24 -3.30 -21.59
CA ALA A 651 -13.90 -4.69 -21.85
C ALA A 651 -13.31 -4.88 -23.26
N PRO A 652 -12.16 -4.25 -23.57
CA PRO A 652 -11.55 -4.32 -24.90
C PRO A 652 -11.04 -5.73 -25.27
N TRP A 653 -11.05 -6.66 -24.32
CA TRP A 653 -10.71 -8.07 -24.49
C TRP A 653 -11.86 -8.91 -25.06
N VAL A 654 -13.09 -8.38 -25.13
CA VAL A 654 -14.22 -9.07 -25.74
C VAL A 654 -13.97 -9.26 -27.23
N ARG A 655 -14.11 -10.51 -27.69
CA ARG A 655 -13.89 -10.88 -29.10
C ARG A 655 -15.06 -10.43 -29.98
N THR A 656 -16.27 -10.84 -29.64
CA THR A 656 -17.50 -10.54 -30.40
C THR A 656 -18.67 -10.30 -29.46
N ILE A 657 -19.49 -9.29 -29.77
CA ILE A 657 -20.80 -9.06 -29.17
C ILE A 657 -21.88 -9.68 -30.06
N HIS A 658 -22.66 -10.62 -29.53
CA HIS A 658 -23.83 -11.19 -30.20
C HIS A 658 -25.09 -10.53 -29.64
N LEU A 659 -25.79 -9.77 -30.48
CA LEU A 659 -27.04 -9.10 -30.13
C LEU A 659 -28.21 -9.96 -30.62
N VAL A 660 -28.84 -10.68 -29.71
CA VAL A 660 -30.00 -11.54 -30.02
C VAL A 660 -31.28 -10.71 -29.96
N THR A 661 -32.01 -10.66 -31.07
CA THR A 661 -33.23 -9.85 -31.23
C THR A 661 -34.41 -10.65 -31.74
N ALA A 662 -35.61 -10.08 -31.67
CA ALA A 662 -36.83 -10.62 -32.27
C ALA A 662 -36.99 -10.21 -33.75
N GLY A 663 -35.91 -10.29 -34.54
CA GLY A 663 -35.86 -9.86 -35.95
C GLY A 663 -35.73 -8.36 -36.16
N GLN A 664 -35.50 -7.61 -35.08
CA GLN A 664 -35.35 -6.17 -35.08
C GLN A 664 -33.87 -5.77 -35.12
N ARG A 665 -33.60 -4.54 -35.57
CA ARG A 665 -32.26 -3.93 -35.56
C ARG A 665 -32.34 -2.55 -34.92
N PRO A 666 -31.49 -2.21 -33.93
CA PRO A 666 -31.40 -0.85 -33.43
C PRO A 666 -31.05 0.13 -34.56
N ASP A 667 -31.72 1.27 -34.59
CA ASP A 667 -31.61 2.28 -35.65
C ASP A 667 -30.24 2.97 -35.70
N TRP A 668 -29.56 3.07 -34.56
CA TRP A 668 -28.21 3.62 -34.41
C TRP A 668 -27.09 2.64 -34.80
N LEU A 669 -27.37 1.35 -34.99
CA LEU A 669 -26.37 0.34 -35.31
C LEU A 669 -26.03 0.37 -36.81
N LEU A 670 -24.73 0.42 -37.15
CA LEU A 670 -24.25 0.30 -38.54
C LEU A 670 -24.71 -1.01 -39.18
N ASP A 671 -24.77 -1.05 -40.51
CA ASP A 671 -25.13 -2.26 -41.28
C ASP A 671 -24.04 -3.34 -41.19
N ASP A 672 -24.39 -4.63 -41.38
CA ASP A 672 -23.51 -5.77 -41.09
C ASP A 672 -22.15 -5.71 -41.80
N ALA A 673 -22.12 -5.17 -43.02
CA ALA A 673 -20.90 -5.02 -43.80
C ALA A 673 -19.85 -4.08 -43.14
N LEU A 674 -20.29 -3.22 -42.22
CA LEU A 674 -19.46 -2.22 -41.53
C LEU A 674 -19.14 -2.60 -40.08
N LEU A 675 -19.67 -3.72 -39.57
CA LEU A 675 -19.45 -4.16 -38.18
C LEU A 675 -18.13 -4.91 -37.95
N ASP A 676 -17.44 -5.31 -39.04
CA ASP A 676 -16.13 -6.01 -39.03
C ASP A 676 -16.06 -7.21 -38.05
N GLY A 677 -17.19 -7.92 -37.89
CA GLY A 677 -17.29 -9.07 -36.99
C GLY A 677 -17.24 -8.78 -35.48
N ARG A 678 -17.15 -7.50 -35.06
CA ARG A 678 -17.17 -7.10 -33.64
C ARG A 678 -18.57 -7.21 -33.03
N VAL A 679 -19.60 -6.95 -33.83
CA VAL A 679 -21.01 -7.12 -33.45
C VAL A 679 -21.69 -8.02 -34.46
N ARG A 680 -22.50 -8.97 -33.98
CA ARG A 680 -23.35 -9.83 -34.81
C ARG A 680 -24.79 -9.71 -34.33
N VAL A 681 -25.70 -9.34 -35.21
CA VAL A 681 -27.14 -9.38 -34.92
C VAL A 681 -27.63 -10.78 -35.23
N VAL A 682 -28.25 -11.44 -34.25
CA VAL A 682 -28.73 -12.81 -34.35
C VAL A 682 -30.22 -12.82 -34.10
N ASP A 683 -30.96 -13.46 -34.99
CA ASP A 683 -32.39 -13.57 -34.80
C ASP A 683 -32.70 -14.72 -33.83
N HIS A 684 -33.56 -14.50 -32.84
CA HIS A 684 -33.95 -15.56 -31.92
C HIS A 684 -34.61 -16.76 -32.62
N ARG A 685 -35.12 -16.59 -33.86
CA ARG A 685 -35.65 -17.66 -34.72
C ARG A 685 -34.57 -18.65 -35.17
N ASP A 686 -33.31 -18.24 -35.16
CA ASP A 686 -32.18 -19.09 -35.56
C ASP A 686 -31.73 -20.04 -34.45
N ILE A 687 -32.10 -19.75 -33.19
CA ILE A 687 -31.66 -20.52 -32.01
C ILE A 687 -32.81 -21.25 -31.29
N LEU A 688 -34.05 -20.81 -31.47
CA LEU A 688 -35.24 -21.43 -30.88
C LEU A 688 -35.92 -22.42 -31.85
N PRO A 689 -36.58 -23.46 -31.32
CA PRO A 689 -37.42 -24.34 -32.12
C PRO A 689 -38.55 -23.58 -32.85
N ALA A 690 -38.86 -23.98 -34.09
CA ALA A 690 -39.92 -23.34 -34.89
C ALA A 690 -41.31 -23.40 -34.21
N ASP A 691 -41.59 -24.45 -33.44
CA ASP A 691 -42.85 -24.63 -32.69
C ASP A 691 -42.93 -23.78 -31.41
N ALA A 692 -41.82 -23.18 -30.96
CA ALA A 692 -41.77 -22.29 -29.80
C ALA A 692 -42.12 -20.82 -30.14
N LEU A 693 -42.19 -20.47 -31.42
CA LEU A 693 -42.34 -19.09 -31.90
C LEU A 693 -43.79 -18.74 -32.28
N PRO A 694 -44.20 -17.46 -32.20
CA PRO A 694 -43.47 -16.35 -31.58
C PRO A 694 -43.46 -16.46 -30.05
N THR A 695 -42.35 -16.05 -29.43
CA THR A 695 -42.22 -15.94 -27.98
C THR A 695 -41.92 -14.50 -27.56
N PHE A 696 -42.47 -14.11 -26.41
CA PHE A 696 -42.30 -12.81 -25.75
C PHE A 696 -41.73 -12.99 -24.34
N ASN A 697 -41.14 -14.16 -24.09
CA ASN A 697 -40.58 -14.56 -22.82
C ASN A 697 -39.04 -14.56 -22.89
N SER A 698 -38.40 -13.66 -22.14
CA SER A 698 -36.93 -13.61 -22.07
C SER A 698 -36.33 -14.93 -21.57
N GLN A 699 -37.01 -15.62 -20.63
CA GLN A 699 -36.54 -16.89 -20.08
C GLN A 699 -36.57 -18.01 -21.13
N ALA A 700 -37.53 -17.97 -22.06
CA ALA A 700 -37.56 -18.88 -23.21
C ALA A 700 -36.34 -18.65 -24.11
N ILE A 701 -35.99 -17.40 -24.42
CA ILE A 701 -34.83 -17.06 -25.26
C ILE A 701 -33.53 -17.46 -24.54
N GLU A 702 -33.41 -17.21 -23.23
CA GLU A 702 -32.26 -17.61 -22.41
C GLU A 702 -31.94 -19.11 -22.52
N THR A 703 -32.96 -19.97 -22.74
CA THR A 703 -32.75 -21.42 -22.90
C THR A 703 -31.98 -21.83 -24.15
N ALA A 704 -31.77 -20.92 -25.10
CA ALA A 704 -31.16 -21.21 -26.39
C ALA A 704 -29.93 -20.36 -26.70
N LEU A 705 -29.53 -19.43 -25.82
CA LEU A 705 -28.43 -18.50 -26.10
C LEU A 705 -27.08 -19.20 -26.27
N HIS A 706 -26.86 -20.37 -25.68
CA HIS A 706 -25.66 -21.19 -25.92
C HIS A 706 -25.58 -21.75 -27.36
N ARG A 707 -26.66 -21.68 -28.14
CA ARG A 707 -26.72 -22.13 -29.54
C ARG A 707 -26.40 -21.04 -30.56
N VAL A 708 -26.08 -19.82 -30.12
CA VAL A 708 -25.77 -18.71 -31.02
C VAL A 708 -24.62 -19.12 -31.97
N PRO A 709 -24.80 -19.00 -33.29
CA PRO A 709 -23.79 -19.42 -34.25
C PRO A 709 -22.43 -18.72 -34.08
N GLY A 710 -21.39 -19.52 -33.83
CA GLY A 710 -20.02 -19.03 -33.66
C GLY A 710 -19.71 -18.39 -32.30
N LEU A 711 -20.59 -18.58 -31.31
CA LEU A 711 -20.34 -18.20 -29.91
C LEU A 711 -19.09 -18.90 -29.36
N ALA A 712 -18.28 -18.17 -28.59
CA ALA A 712 -17.14 -18.75 -27.88
C ALA A 712 -17.61 -19.71 -26.77
N GLU A 713 -16.79 -20.73 -26.46
CA GLU A 713 -17.05 -21.62 -25.31
C GLU A 713 -17.25 -20.83 -24.01
N HIS A 714 -16.55 -19.70 -23.84
CA HIS A 714 -16.71 -18.80 -22.70
C HIS A 714 -17.39 -17.51 -23.16
N PHE A 715 -18.46 -17.11 -22.49
CA PHE A 715 -19.16 -15.88 -22.84
C PHE A 715 -19.79 -15.22 -21.61
N VAL A 716 -20.05 -13.92 -21.70
CA VAL A 716 -20.75 -13.17 -20.66
C VAL A 716 -22.11 -12.74 -21.20
N TYR A 717 -23.17 -13.15 -20.52
CA TYR A 717 -24.51 -12.65 -20.77
C TYR A 717 -24.71 -11.32 -20.05
N LEU A 718 -25.16 -10.31 -20.79
CA LEU A 718 -25.60 -9.02 -20.24
C LEU A 718 -27.03 -8.74 -20.70
N ASN A 719 -27.87 -8.31 -19.76
CA ASN A 719 -29.10 -7.61 -20.10
C ASN A 719 -28.76 -6.21 -20.64
N ASP A 720 -29.69 -5.61 -21.38
CA ASP A 720 -29.56 -4.26 -21.93
C ASP A 720 -29.52 -3.16 -20.84
N ASP A 721 -29.96 -3.47 -19.62
CA ASP A 721 -29.95 -2.58 -18.44
C ASP A 721 -28.73 -2.77 -17.52
N VAL A 722 -27.77 -3.63 -17.87
CA VAL A 722 -26.53 -3.86 -17.13
C VAL A 722 -25.36 -3.16 -17.83
N PHE A 723 -24.55 -2.43 -17.08
CA PHE A 723 -23.43 -1.64 -17.60
C PHE A 723 -22.14 -1.97 -16.86
N LEU A 724 -21.01 -2.01 -17.59
CA LEU A 724 -19.69 -1.97 -16.96
C LEU A 724 -19.40 -0.55 -16.46
N GLY A 725 -19.03 -0.41 -15.20
CA GLY A 725 -18.84 0.88 -14.54
C GLY A 725 -17.42 1.45 -14.63
N ARG A 726 -16.42 0.58 -14.81
CA ARG A 726 -14.99 0.92 -14.96
C ARG A 726 -14.29 -0.16 -15.80
N ALA A 727 -13.06 0.08 -16.23
CA ALA A 727 -12.27 -0.89 -16.97
C ALA A 727 -12.16 -2.23 -16.21
N THR A 728 -12.45 -3.32 -16.89
CA THR A 728 -12.46 -4.69 -16.36
C THR A 728 -11.57 -5.60 -17.19
N ARG A 729 -11.28 -6.77 -16.63
CA ARG A 729 -10.46 -7.80 -17.23
C ARG A 729 -11.20 -9.13 -17.29
N PRO A 730 -10.83 -10.07 -18.18
CA PRO A 730 -11.51 -11.36 -18.26
C PRO A 730 -11.37 -12.15 -16.95
N GLU A 731 -10.32 -11.92 -16.15
CA GLU A 731 -10.12 -12.56 -14.85
C GLU A 731 -11.19 -12.18 -13.80
N LEU A 732 -11.95 -11.10 -14.00
CA LEU A 732 -13.12 -10.79 -13.16
C LEU A 732 -14.24 -11.83 -13.35
N PHE A 733 -14.32 -12.41 -14.55
CA PHE A 733 -15.42 -13.26 -15.00
C PHE A 733 -15.04 -14.73 -15.09
N PHE A 734 -13.76 -15.03 -15.31
CA PHE A 734 -13.27 -16.39 -15.49
C PHE A 734 -11.94 -16.61 -14.78
N SER A 735 -11.76 -17.81 -14.26
CA SER A 735 -10.44 -18.30 -13.85
C SER A 735 -9.62 -18.72 -15.08
N PRO A 736 -8.27 -18.72 -14.99
CA PRO A 736 -7.41 -19.23 -16.06
C PRO A 736 -7.69 -20.69 -16.44
N GLY A 737 -8.25 -21.48 -15.51
CA GLY A 737 -8.67 -22.87 -15.74
C GLY A 737 -10.03 -23.02 -16.43
N GLY A 738 -10.71 -21.93 -16.79
CA GLY A 738 -12.00 -21.93 -17.48
C GLY A 738 -13.23 -21.95 -16.56
N GLY A 739 -13.06 -22.01 -15.24
CA GLY A 739 -14.19 -21.83 -14.31
C GLY A 739 -14.76 -20.41 -14.40
N PHE A 740 -16.08 -20.23 -14.32
CA PHE A 740 -16.73 -18.92 -14.43
C PHE A 740 -17.23 -18.38 -13.07
N ALA A 741 -17.30 -17.06 -12.96
CA ALA A 741 -17.66 -16.35 -11.74
C ALA A 741 -19.19 -16.29 -11.51
N ALA A 742 -19.65 -16.80 -10.37
CA ALA A 742 -21.03 -16.65 -9.92
C ALA A 742 -21.12 -15.53 -8.87
N PHE A 743 -21.76 -14.41 -9.24
CA PHE A 743 -22.02 -13.30 -8.32
C PHE A 743 -23.32 -13.52 -7.57
N VAL A 744 -23.23 -13.88 -6.29
CA VAL A 744 -24.40 -14.16 -5.44
C VAL A 744 -24.92 -12.86 -4.82
N GLY A 745 -26.23 -12.65 -4.85
CA GLY A 745 -26.91 -11.49 -4.27
C GLY A 745 -27.51 -11.78 -2.90
N ASP A 746 -28.07 -10.74 -2.26
CA ASP A 746 -28.62 -10.81 -0.89
C ASP A 746 -30.09 -11.25 -0.81
N GLY A 747 -30.73 -11.55 -1.96
CA GLY A 747 -32.15 -11.88 -2.01
C GLY A 747 -32.43 -13.33 -1.64
N ALA A 748 -33.06 -13.57 -0.48
CA ALA A 748 -33.37 -14.91 0.00
C ALA A 748 -34.46 -15.62 -0.83
N ILE A 749 -34.28 -16.92 -1.04
CA ILE A 749 -35.23 -17.82 -1.71
C ILE A 749 -35.76 -18.87 -0.71
N GLY A 750 -37.08 -19.08 -0.71
CA GLY A 750 -37.71 -20.19 0.01
C GLY A 750 -37.91 -19.97 1.52
N LEU A 751 -37.77 -18.75 2.03
CA LEU A 751 -38.12 -18.41 3.41
C LEU A 751 -39.60 -18.01 3.52
N PRO A 752 -40.29 -18.29 4.65
CA PRO A 752 -41.67 -17.84 4.87
C PRO A 752 -41.77 -16.31 4.72
N GLY A 753 -42.69 -15.84 3.86
CA GLY A 753 -42.91 -14.41 3.61
C GLY A 753 -42.04 -13.79 2.50
N THR A 754 -41.18 -14.55 1.82
CA THR A 754 -40.39 -14.04 0.68
C THR A 754 -41.04 -14.28 -0.69
N ALA A 755 -42.25 -14.84 -0.77
CA ALA A 755 -42.78 -15.49 -1.98
C ALA A 755 -43.55 -14.61 -2.98
N ASP A 756 -43.73 -13.31 -2.77
CA ASP A 756 -44.69 -12.51 -3.57
C ASP A 756 -44.08 -11.71 -4.75
N LYS A 757 -42.83 -11.98 -5.17
CA LYS A 757 -42.23 -11.28 -6.33
C LYS A 757 -42.17 -12.20 -7.56
N PRO A 758 -42.66 -11.76 -8.74
CA PRO A 758 -42.70 -12.60 -9.95
C PRO A 758 -41.36 -13.21 -10.39
N PHE A 759 -40.22 -12.55 -10.12
CA PHE A 759 -38.90 -13.09 -10.47
C PHE A 759 -38.45 -14.25 -9.55
N LEU A 760 -39.04 -14.39 -8.37
CA LEU A 760 -38.72 -15.46 -7.43
C LEU A 760 -39.41 -16.78 -7.79
N HIS A 761 -40.41 -16.78 -8.68
CA HIS A 761 -41.07 -18.00 -9.14
C HIS A 761 -40.10 -18.91 -9.92
N ALA A 762 -39.39 -18.36 -10.91
CA ALA A 762 -38.37 -19.10 -11.65
C ALA A 762 -37.20 -19.54 -10.75
N ALA A 763 -36.85 -18.71 -9.75
CA ALA A 763 -35.84 -19.07 -8.77
C ALA A 763 -36.26 -20.26 -7.88
N ALA A 764 -37.55 -20.36 -7.53
CA ALA A 764 -38.11 -21.50 -6.80
C ALA A 764 -38.08 -22.78 -7.66
N THR A 765 -38.43 -22.70 -8.94
CA THR A 765 -38.31 -23.81 -9.90
C THR A 765 -36.86 -24.30 -10.00
N ASN A 766 -35.91 -23.38 -10.21
CA ASN A 766 -34.49 -23.73 -10.25
C ASN A 766 -34.00 -24.38 -8.95
N ARG A 767 -34.44 -23.86 -7.80
CA ARG A 767 -34.13 -24.44 -6.48
C ARG A 767 -34.60 -25.88 -6.40
N ALA A 768 -35.85 -26.18 -6.77
CA ALA A 768 -36.39 -27.53 -6.73
C ALA A 768 -35.59 -28.50 -7.62
N LEU A 769 -35.23 -28.07 -8.84
CA LEU A 769 -34.44 -28.88 -9.77
C LEU A 769 -33.05 -29.22 -9.22
N VAL A 770 -32.34 -28.23 -8.64
CA VAL A 770 -31.01 -28.44 -8.07
C VAL A 770 -31.08 -29.26 -6.77
N GLU A 771 -32.09 -29.02 -5.94
CA GLU A 771 -32.32 -29.77 -4.69
C GLU A 771 -32.60 -31.25 -4.98
N GLU A 772 -33.47 -31.55 -5.95
CA GLU A 772 -33.76 -32.92 -6.37
C GLU A 772 -32.54 -33.60 -7.00
N ALA A 773 -31.83 -32.89 -7.88
CA ALA A 773 -30.73 -33.47 -8.64
C ALA A 773 -29.44 -33.71 -7.85
N PHE A 774 -29.19 -32.90 -6.80
CA PHE A 774 -27.89 -32.87 -6.11
C PHE A 774 -28.00 -32.90 -4.57
N GLY A 775 -29.20 -32.78 -4.00
CA GLY A 775 -29.38 -32.67 -2.55
C GLY A 775 -28.83 -31.36 -1.97
N VAL A 776 -28.73 -30.30 -2.79
CA VAL A 776 -28.22 -28.98 -2.40
C VAL A 776 -29.31 -27.93 -2.52
N ALA A 777 -29.46 -27.11 -1.47
CA ALA A 777 -30.46 -26.05 -1.42
C ALA A 777 -29.92 -24.71 -1.94
N ILE A 778 -30.62 -24.10 -2.89
CA ILE A 778 -30.38 -22.70 -3.32
C ILE A 778 -31.10 -21.74 -2.36
N THR A 779 -30.35 -20.93 -1.61
CA THR A 779 -30.91 -20.02 -0.59
C THR A 779 -30.92 -18.55 -0.98
N GLN A 780 -30.16 -18.17 -2.01
CA GLN A 780 -29.98 -16.77 -2.45
C GLN A 780 -30.13 -16.66 -3.97
N VAL A 781 -30.63 -15.52 -4.44
CA VAL A 781 -30.63 -15.17 -5.87
C VAL A 781 -29.22 -14.79 -6.33
N MET A 782 -28.99 -14.82 -7.65
CA MET A 782 -27.80 -14.19 -8.23
C MET A 782 -27.94 -12.67 -8.20
N ALA A 783 -26.82 -11.97 -8.06
CA ALA A 783 -26.78 -10.53 -8.20
C ALA A 783 -27.23 -10.12 -9.61
N HIS A 784 -27.83 -8.95 -9.73
CA HIS A 784 -28.19 -8.40 -11.03
C HIS A 784 -26.94 -7.79 -11.68
N SER A 785 -26.15 -8.67 -12.31
CA SER A 785 -24.78 -8.45 -12.79
C SER A 785 -24.59 -9.08 -14.17
N PRO A 786 -23.45 -8.84 -14.84
CA PRO A 786 -23.06 -9.71 -15.95
C PRO A 786 -22.97 -11.17 -15.48
N HIS A 787 -23.41 -12.11 -16.32
CA HIS A 787 -23.46 -13.53 -16.00
C HIS A 787 -22.50 -14.30 -16.93
N PRO A 788 -21.28 -14.62 -16.49
CA PRO A 788 -20.35 -15.41 -17.28
C PRO A 788 -20.75 -16.88 -17.29
N HIS A 789 -20.59 -17.54 -18.43
CA HIS A 789 -21.03 -18.90 -18.68
C HIS A 789 -20.07 -19.66 -19.58
N ARG A 790 -20.28 -20.98 -19.59
CA ARG A 790 -19.70 -21.90 -20.55
C ARG A 790 -20.77 -22.58 -21.39
N VAL A 791 -20.57 -22.65 -22.71
CA VAL A 791 -21.49 -23.33 -23.64
C VAL A 791 -21.68 -24.78 -23.22
N SER A 792 -20.58 -25.51 -23.00
CA SER A 792 -20.64 -26.92 -22.54
C SER A 792 -21.44 -27.12 -21.25
N VAL A 793 -21.36 -26.18 -20.30
CA VAL A 793 -22.12 -26.27 -19.03
C VAL A 793 -23.61 -26.06 -19.26
N LEU A 794 -23.99 -25.19 -20.19
CA LEU A 794 -25.40 -24.96 -20.54
C LEU A 794 -25.98 -26.13 -21.34
N GLU A 795 -25.19 -26.79 -22.18
CA GLU A 795 -25.57 -28.05 -22.84
C GLU A 795 -25.82 -29.17 -21.82
N GLU A 796 -24.98 -29.29 -20.78
CA GLU A 796 -25.19 -30.24 -19.69
C GLU A 796 -26.48 -29.94 -18.90
N VAL A 797 -26.73 -28.66 -18.58
CA VAL A 797 -27.96 -28.22 -17.91
C VAL A 797 -29.18 -28.59 -18.74
N GLU A 798 -29.15 -28.29 -20.04
CA GLU A 798 -30.22 -28.66 -20.96
C GLU A 798 -30.44 -30.18 -21.02
N ALA A 799 -29.37 -30.97 -21.14
CA ALA A 799 -29.49 -32.42 -21.21
C ALA A 799 -30.07 -33.02 -19.92
N ARG A 800 -29.67 -32.49 -18.76
CA ARG A 800 -30.11 -32.99 -17.45
C ARG A 800 -31.54 -32.57 -17.11
N PHE A 801 -31.93 -31.35 -17.46
CA PHE A 801 -33.23 -30.77 -17.14
C PHE A 801 -34.09 -30.56 -18.39
N ALA A 802 -33.99 -31.47 -19.37
CA ALA A 802 -34.59 -31.35 -20.69
C ALA A 802 -36.09 -31.03 -20.67
N ASP A 803 -36.83 -31.65 -19.74
CA ASP A 803 -38.27 -31.39 -19.61
C ASP A 803 -38.56 -29.96 -19.12
N ALA A 804 -37.80 -29.46 -18.14
CA ALA A 804 -38.00 -28.11 -17.61
C ALA A 804 -37.57 -27.05 -18.62
N VAL A 805 -36.37 -27.20 -19.19
CA VAL A 805 -35.83 -26.32 -20.23
C VAL A 805 -36.73 -26.33 -21.46
N GLY A 806 -37.15 -27.51 -21.92
CA GLY A 806 -38.02 -27.65 -23.09
C GLY A 806 -39.44 -27.10 -22.90
N ARG A 807 -39.98 -27.09 -21.67
CA ARG A 807 -41.23 -26.38 -21.34
C ARG A 807 -41.05 -24.87 -21.40
N THR A 808 -40.01 -24.33 -20.75
CA THR A 808 -39.72 -22.90 -20.75
C THR A 808 -39.44 -22.38 -22.16
N ALA A 809 -38.68 -23.11 -22.97
CA ALA A 809 -38.40 -22.76 -24.36
C ALA A 809 -39.68 -22.54 -25.19
N ARG A 810 -40.76 -23.30 -24.91
CA ARG A 810 -42.05 -23.20 -25.60
C ARG A 810 -43.07 -22.30 -24.89
N SER A 811 -42.67 -21.60 -23.83
CA SER A 811 -43.53 -20.72 -23.06
C SER A 811 -43.58 -19.34 -23.72
N PRO A 812 -44.72 -18.92 -24.32
CA PRO A 812 -44.79 -17.66 -25.07
C PRO A 812 -44.74 -16.41 -24.18
N PHE A 813 -45.11 -16.53 -22.90
CA PHE A 813 -45.06 -15.49 -21.87
C PHE A 813 -44.49 -16.07 -20.58
N ARG A 814 -43.99 -15.22 -19.67
CA ARG A 814 -43.45 -15.70 -18.38
C ARG A 814 -44.48 -16.52 -17.62
N ALA A 815 -44.09 -17.73 -17.22
CA ALA A 815 -44.89 -18.67 -16.44
C ALA A 815 -44.21 -18.98 -15.10
N GLU A 816 -45.00 -19.36 -14.09
CA GLU A 816 -44.46 -19.70 -12.76
C GLU A 816 -43.54 -20.93 -12.78
N THR A 817 -43.73 -21.80 -13.77
CA THR A 817 -42.96 -23.03 -13.97
C THR A 817 -41.70 -22.83 -14.82
N ASP A 818 -41.38 -21.58 -15.19
CA ASP A 818 -40.22 -21.31 -16.04
C ASP A 818 -38.91 -21.46 -15.28
N VAL A 819 -37.83 -21.75 -16.02
CA VAL A 819 -36.45 -21.72 -15.53
C VAL A 819 -35.75 -20.44 -15.96
N SER A 820 -35.09 -19.75 -15.05
CA SER A 820 -34.13 -18.69 -15.40
C SER A 820 -32.76 -19.31 -15.65
N MET A 821 -32.46 -19.59 -16.92
CA MET A 821 -31.31 -20.41 -17.30
C MET A 821 -29.98 -19.71 -17.03
N LEU A 822 -29.76 -18.51 -17.57
CA LEU A 822 -28.46 -17.83 -17.47
C LEU A 822 -28.31 -17.07 -16.16
N SER A 823 -29.36 -16.41 -15.71
CA SER A 823 -29.32 -15.60 -14.48
C SER A 823 -29.40 -16.43 -13.19
N SER A 824 -29.60 -17.75 -13.25
CA SER A 824 -29.68 -18.58 -12.04
C SER A 824 -29.32 -20.06 -12.24
N LEU A 825 -30.03 -20.83 -13.06
CA LEU A 825 -29.88 -22.30 -13.10
C LEU A 825 -28.46 -22.72 -13.51
N GLY A 826 -27.93 -22.16 -14.59
CA GLY A 826 -26.57 -22.45 -15.07
C GLY A 826 -25.48 -22.03 -14.08
N GLN A 827 -25.68 -20.91 -13.38
CA GLN A 827 -24.77 -20.42 -12.35
C GLN A 827 -24.69 -21.41 -11.17
N HIS A 828 -25.84 -21.80 -10.62
CA HIS A 828 -25.89 -22.75 -9.51
C HIS A 828 -25.46 -24.16 -9.92
N TYR A 829 -25.83 -24.61 -11.12
CA TYR A 829 -25.35 -25.88 -11.64
C TYR A 829 -23.82 -25.89 -11.71
N GLY A 830 -23.21 -24.84 -12.27
CA GLY A 830 -21.75 -24.69 -12.31
C GLY A 830 -21.11 -24.71 -10.92
N LEU A 831 -21.72 -24.07 -9.91
CA LEU A 831 -21.23 -24.10 -8.53
C LEU A 831 -21.24 -25.52 -7.94
N VAL A 832 -22.31 -26.28 -8.21
CA VAL A 832 -22.48 -27.63 -7.66
C VAL A 832 -21.64 -28.66 -8.41
N THR A 833 -21.35 -28.46 -9.70
CA THR A 833 -20.53 -29.36 -10.52
C THR A 833 -19.04 -28.98 -10.58
N GLY A 834 -18.66 -27.82 -10.03
CA GLY A 834 -17.27 -27.36 -9.96
C GLY A 834 -16.78 -26.61 -11.21
N SER A 835 -17.68 -26.22 -12.11
CA SER A 835 -17.36 -25.37 -13.27
C SER A 835 -17.51 -23.87 -13.00
N ALA A 836 -18.03 -23.49 -11.84
CA ALA A 836 -18.15 -22.10 -11.39
C ALA A 836 -17.61 -21.93 -9.97
N TYR A 837 -17.31 -20.69 -9.59
CA TYR A 837 -16.90 -20.31 -8.23
C TYR A 837 -17.65 -19.07 -7.77
N VAL A 838 -17.87 -18.93 -6.46
CA VAL A 838 -18.48 -17.72 -5.89
C VAL A 838 -17.47 -16.58 -5.98
N ALA A 839 -17.85 -15.50 -6.65
CA ALA A 839 -17.05 -14.30 -6.82
C ALA A 839 -17.73 -13.07 -6.21
N SER A 840 -16.95 -12.01 -6.03
CA SER A 840 -17.43 -10.71 -5.53
C SER A 840 -17.01 -9.60 -6.48
N ALA A 841 -17.87 -8.60 -6.66
CA ALA A 841 -17.59 -7.40 -7.43
C ALA A 841 -18.32 -6.19 -6.85
N ASP A 842 -17.74 -5.00 -7.01
CA ASP A 842 -18.33 -3.74 -6.59
C ASP A 842 -19.47 -3.39 -7.55
N HIS A 843 -20.71 -3.47 -7.08
CA HIS A 843 -21.87 -3.22 -7.94
C HIS A 843 -22.88 -2.27 -7.32
N ALA A 844 -23.78 -1.76 -8.16
CA ALA A 844 -24.85 -0.87 -7.73
C ALA A 844 -26.14 -1.14 -8.52
N PHE A 845 -27.27 -0.97 -7.85
CA PHE A 845 -28.60 -1.01 -8.45
C PHE A 845 -29.22 0.39 -8.38
N VAL A 846 -29.63 0.92 -9.54
CA VAL A 846 -30.36 2.18 -9.66
C VAL A 846 -31.83 1.86 -9.82
N ASP A 847 -32.65 2.33 -8.88
CA ASP A 847 -34.09 2.10 -8.88
C ASP A 847 -34.80 3.34 -9.42
N LEU A 848 -35.40 3.22 -10.61
CA LEU A 848 -36.06 4.34 -11.28
C LEU A 848 -37.34 4.82 -10.58
N SER A 849 -37.93 3.99 -9.72
CA SER A 849 -39.11 4.33 -8.93
C SER A 849 -38.78 5.18 -7.70
N ASN A 850 -37.49 5.30 -7.37
CA ASN A 850 -37.03 5.94 -6.14
C ASN A 850 -36.89 7.45 -6.29
N ALA A 851 -37.50 8.21 -5.37
CA ALA A 851 -37.36 9.67 -5.28
C ALA A 851 -35.90 10.17 -5.08
N ARG A 852 -34.93 9.25 -4.88
CA ARG A 852 -33.49 9.53 -4.69
C ARG A 852 -32.63 9.20 -5.92
N ILE A 853 -33.20 8.95 -7.09
CA ILE A 853 -32.47 8.62 -8.32
C ILE A 853 -31.30 9.58 -8.60
N GLU A 854 -31.49 10.90 -8.45
CA GLU A 854 -30.44 11.89 -8.68
C GLU A 854 -29.20 11.66 -7.80
N ARG A 855 -29.42 11.25 -6.54
CA ARG A 855 -28.36 10.93 -5.59
C ARG A 855 -27.63 9.64 -6.02
N GLN A 856 -28.34 8.61 -6.45
CA GLN A 856 -27.73 7.36 -6.93
C GLN A 856 -26.85 7.61 -8.16
N LEU A 857 -27.36 8.35 -9.16
CA LEU A 857 -26.58 8.72 -10.35
C LEU A 857 -25.37 9.60 -9.99
N ARG A 858 -25.52 10.54 -9.05
CA ARG A 858 -24.40 11.35 -8.54
C ARG A 858 -23.34 10.50 -7.84
N GLN A 859 -23.73 9.47 -7.11
CA GLN A 859 -22.79 8.52 -6.49
C GLN A 859 -22.07 7.71 -7.55
N LEU A 860 -22.76 7.22 -8.58
CA LEU A 860 -22.13 6.48 -9.69
C LEU A 860 -21.05 7.30 -10.41
N ARG A 861 -21.19 8.63 -10.50
CA ARG A 861 -20.13 9.51 -11.07
C ARG A 861 -18.79 9.43 -10.34
N ALA A 862 -18.71 8.79 -9.17
CA ALA A 862 -17.44 8.41 -8.56
C ALA A 862 -16.67 7.35 -9.34
N ARG A 863 -17.32 6.61 -10.26
CA ARG A 863 -16.76 5.53 -11.11
C ARG A 863 -16.04 4.44 -10.31
N ASP A 864 -16.58 4.08 -9.15
CA ASP A 864 -16.00 3.12 -8.20
C ASP A 864 -16.70 1.75 -8.23
N ARG A 865 -17.55 1.49 -9.23
CA ARG A 865 -18.29 0.24 -9.41
C ARG A 865 -17.77 -0.51 -10.63
N ASP A 866 -17.59 -1.83 -10.51
CA ASP A 866 -17.28 -2.75 -11.61
C ASP A 866 -18.44 -2.79 -12.61
N PHE A 867 -19.66 -2.85 -12.11
CA PHE A 867 -20.87 -2.79 -12.91
C PHE A 867 -22.04 -2.17 -12.15
N PHE A 868 -23.02 -1.66 -12.86
CA PHE A 868 -24.27 -1.21 -12.29
C PHE A 868 -25.43 -1.55 -13.21
N CYS A 869 -26.62 -1.62 -12.65
CA CYS A 869 -27.84 -1.86 -13.40
C CYS A 869 -28.89 -0.81 -13.09
N ILE A 870 -29.77 -0.58 -14.06
CA ILE A 870 -30.85 0.41 -13.98
C ILE A 870 -32.18 -0.33 -14.11
N GLY A 871 -32.89 -0.49 -13.00
CA GLY A 871 -34.15 -1.23 -12.96
C GLY A 871 -35.39 -0.33 -12.89
N ASP A 872 -36.43 -0.68 -13.64
CA ASP A 872 -37.77 -0.09 -13.57
C ASP A 872 -38.69 -0.97 -12.70
N HIS A 873 -39.12 -0.45 -11.55
CA HIS A 873 -40.16 -1.05 -10.71
C HIS A 873 -41.40 -0.15 -10.77
N HIS A 874 -42.57 -0.74 -11.02
CA HIS A 874 -43.77 -0.01 -11.42
C HIS A 874 -44.25 1.07 -10.42
N GLU A 875 -44.85 2.12 -10.98
CA GLU A 875 -45.34 3.37 -10.39
C GLU A 875 -44.25 4.43 -10.07
N TYR A 876 -44.12 5.41 -10.97
CA TYR A 876 -43.21 6.53 -10.76
C TYR A 876 -43.68 7.41 -9.59
N ALA A 877 -42.81 7.61 -8.60
CA ALA A 877 -42.99 8.67 -7.60
C ALA A 877 -42.64 10.08 -8.13
N VAL A 878 -42.15 10.17 -9.38
CA VAL A 878 -41.53 11.37 -10.01
C VAL A 878 -41.97 11.47 -11.49
N ASP A 879 -41.85 12.64 -12.11
CA ASP A 879 -42.12 12.86 -13.54
C ASP A 879 -41.21 12.00 -14.45
N ALA A 880 -41.81 11.19 -15.33
CA ALA A 880 -41.11 10.24 -16.20
C ALA A 880 -40.20 10.93 -17.22
N ASP A 881 -40.63 12.07 -17.79
CA ASP A 881 -39.82 12.78 -18.79
C ASP A 881 -38.58 13.43 -18.15
N ALA A 882 -38.68 13.83 -16.88
CA ALA A 882 -37.55 14.31 -16.09
C ALA A 882 -36.53 13.22 -15.80
N VAL A 883 -36.99 12.00 -15.47
CA VAL A 883 -36.15 10.82 -15.27
C VAL A 883 -35.42 10.44 -16.56
N ASP A 884 -36.13 10.42 -17.69
CA ASP A 884 -35.54 10.12 -19.01
C ASP A 884 -34.44 11.12 -19.39
N ALA A 885 -34.68 12.43 -19.20
CA ALA A 885 -33.68 13.46 -19.45
C ALA A 885 -32.44 13.31 -18.56
N MET A 886 -32.64 12.99 -17.28
CA MET A 886 -31.55 12.76 -16.33
C MET A 886 -30.71 11.53 -16.69
N LEU A 887 -31.35 10.43 -17.08
CA LEU A 887 -30.67 9.20 -17.49
C LEU A 887 -29.89 9.40 -18.79
N SER A 888 -30.50 10.01 -19.80
CA SER A 888 -29.83 10.31 -21.07
C SER A 888 -28.59 11.18 -20.85
N GLN A 889 -28.70 12.22 -20.02
CA GLN A 889 -27.55 13.05 -19.64
C GLN A 889 -26.49 12.23 -18.90
N PHE A 890 -26.89 11.43 -17.90
CA PHE A 890 -25.96 10.62 -17.12
C PHE A 890 -25.21 9.62 -18.00
N LEU A 891 -25.92 8.84 -18.81
CA LEU A 891 -25.33 7.82 -19.68
C LEU A 891 -24.41 8.44 -20.74
N GLY A 892 -24.79 9.60 -21.31
CA GLY A 892 -23.93 10.36 -22.23
C GLY A 892 -22.66 10.90 -21.57
N GLU A 893 -22.74 11.36 -20.31
CA GLU A 893 -21.57 11.76 -19.52
C GLU A 893 -20.72 10.55 -19.07
N TYR A 894 -21.35 9.42 -18.77
CA TYR A 894 -20.68 8.23 -18.23
C TYR A 894 -19.97 7.42 -19.31
N PHE A 895 -20.57 7.32 -20.50
CA PHE A 895 -20.06 6.62 -21.68
C PHE A 895 -19.92 7.58 -22.87
N PRO A 896 -18.98 8.54 -22.78
CA PRO A 896 -18.94 9.68 -23.69
C PRO A 896 -18.36 9.33 -25.07
N VAL A 897 -17.63 8.21 -25.20
CA VAL A 897 -17.01 7.75 -26.45
C VAL A 897 -17.99 6.88 -27.23
N ALA A 898 -18.32 7.29 -28.44
CA ALA A 898 -19.12 6.48 -29.35
C ALA A 898 -18.35 5.24 -29.78
N ALA A 899 -19.02 4.09 -29.79
CA ALA A 899 -18.43 2.86 -30.27
C ALA A 899 -18.36 2.84 -31.80
N PRO A 900 -17.39 2.12 -32.41
CA PRO A 900 -17.17 2.14 -33.86
C PRO A 900 -18.31 1.54 -34.68
N TRP A 901 -19.26 0.85 -34.04
CA TRP A 901 -20.44 0.27 -34.68
C TRP A 901 -21.67 1.19 -34.66
N GLU A 902 -21.54 2.43 -34.18
CA GLU A 902 -22.61 3.43 -34.20
C GLU A 902 -22.58 4.28 -35.47
N ARG A 903 -23.77 4.67 -35.95
CA ARG A 903 -23.99 5.52 -37.13
C ARG A 903 -23.56 6.98 -36.94
#